data_AF-A0A7X7SUB6-F1
#
_entry.id   AF-A0A7X7SUB6-F1
#
_cell.length_a   1.000
_cell.length_b   1.000
_cell.length_c   1.000
_cell.angle_alpha   90.00
_cell.angle_beta   90.00
_cell.angle_gamma   90.00
#
_symmetry.space_group_name_H-M   'P 1'
#
loop_
_entity.id
_entity.type
_entity.pdbx_description
1 polymer ?
#
loop_
_entity_poly.entity_id
_entity_poly.type
_entity_poly.pdbx_seq_one_letter_code
_entity_poly.pdbx_strand_id
1 'polypeptide(L)'
;MKKKILILGLLIILNIILIGCQIDLTKPTLDSTTTTNITTTTQNTTTTTTQTTTTHTSTTTTTEQQKEYDSIADVKNGPVGYSYKVRATVVGTTQTGVLIYDGADFIYVYLGSTPTISVYDYVEVNGKTSIYAGAVQFTTNTTITKLSTGTTINFIPIELYGKEIDQYTNQFKVGDYIKLTGNIEVSSTYINLQMANTSVTSTLLSNTLNLNVYNNKEVEIEGFVLYVTGIATKYLNVLVTKVTEKISNFDYLPLTILSINDLHGYIEQDSNGKSGLSNMAYLINEIRDANSLNDVVLIANGDMFQGTAISNLKQGLSVINAMNLMGFDMMGIGNHEFDWGIETILQYFDNNLENGEANFPLINSNIYERGTNQLLTVENGNVFDSIIINREGINIGIMSYIGDVYSSIQYDKVENYYFDLNFRTSIKNLGKKLKNQGADIIILNLHDYDDYIYDNLAFITDDNGEYLLDAIIAGHTHSYVKHPFKRVGDYLPVIQAAFYGRAMGKITLKIDMDTKEVTESNLDIVYASDAGTNYDPEIEALIREYQEELQLDEALVYAGETVGKREDLYQWIGSVLLKSVDADIAISNTGGVRSTGNIINNKPVTIKHVFEVYPFDNDIYIITAKYRDIKSFLRNNNIFYSTKDGVTFKDNEYYRIAVISYVYYWDNLKNVRSSNDIKTDLILLHLLIEDLEMKGKNAETFKPIANPYASIEVKYQ
;
A
#
# COMPACT_ATOMS: atom_id res chain seq x y z
N MET A 1 -15.74 -26.33 8.04
CA MET A 1 -15.84 -25.04 7.35
C MET A 1 -16.68 -25.00 6.05
N LYS A 2 -17.19 -26.13 5.47
CA LYS A 2 -17.85 -26.23 4.13
C LYS A 2 -19.00 -25.25 3.75
N LYS A 3 -19.38 -24.29 4.60
CA LYS A 3 -20.38 -23.24 4.30
C LYS A 3 -19.85 -21.79 4.35
N LYS A 4 -18.60 -21.51 4.75
CA LYS A 4 -18.06 -20.13 4.79
C LYS A 4 -17.32 -19.73 3.50
N ILE A 5 -16.34 -20.53 3.08
CA ILE A 5 -15.47 -20.22 1.92
C ILE A 5 -16.31 -20.04 0.63
N LEU A 6 -17.29 -20.92 0.40
CA LEU A 6 -18.18 -20.85 -0.76
C LEU A 6 -19.17 -19.65 -0.70
N ILE A 7 -19.37 -19.01 0.45
CA ILE A 7 -20.25 -17.84 0.58
C ILE A 7 -19.51 -16.54 0.27
N LEU A 8 -18.22 -16.42 0.61
CA LEU A 8 -17.42 -15.25 0.23
C LEU A 8 -17.31 -15.12 -1.29
N GLY A 9 -16.95 -16.20 -1.99
CA GLY A 9 -16.84 -16.19 -3.46
C GLY A 9 -18.17 -15.92 -4.18
N LEU A 10 -19.31 -16.38 -3.65
CA LEU A 10 -20.60 -16.14 -4.30
C LEU A 10 -21.14 -14.71 -4.10
N LEU A 11 -20.82 -14.03 -2.98
CA LEU A 11 -21.33 -12.66 -2.76
C LEU A 11 -20.76 -11.65 -3.75
N ILE A 12 -19.48 -11.80 -4.14
CA ILE A 12 -18.80 -10.91 -5.10
C ILE A 12 -19.47 -11.04 -6.48
N ILE A 13 -19.68 -12.28 -6.94
CA ILE A 13 -20.32 -12.55 -8.24
C ILE A 13 -21.79 -12.07 -8.28
N LEU A 14 -22.52 -12.14 -7.17
CA LEU A 14 -23.94 -11.78 -7.15
C LEU A 14 -24.19 -10.27 -7.25
N ASN A 15 -23.28 -9.43 -6.75
CA ASN A 15 -23.37 -7.97 -6.89
C ASN A 15 -23.12 -7.51 -8.34
N ILE A 16 -22.21 -8.16 -9.06
CA ILE A 16 -21.87 -7.83 -10.46
C ILE A 16 -23.04 -8.13 -11.42
N ILE A 17 -23.89 -9.11 -11.10
CA ILE A 17 -24.99 -9.56 -11.97
C ILE A 17 -26.30 -8.77 -11.76
N LEU A 18 -26.41 -7.96 -10.69
CA LEU A 18 -27.66 -7.27 -10.34
C LEU A 18 -27.79 -5.81 -10.83
N ILE A 19 -26.77 -5.23 -11.44
CA ILE A 19 -26.84 -3.91 -12.12
C ILE A 19 -26.87 -4.14 -13.64
N GLY A 20 -27.93 -4.83 -14.10
CA GLY A 20 -27.90 -5.54 -15.40
C GLY A 20 -29.15 -5.46 -16.28
N CYS A 21 -30.02 -4.46 -16.16
CA CYS A 21 -31.08 -4.26 -17.17
C CYS A 21 -31.60 -2.81 -17.33
N GLN A 22 -31.48 -2.33 -18.58
CA GLN A 22 -32.39 -1.41 -19.29
C GLN A 22 -32.78 -0.07 -18.63
N ILE A 23 -32.31 1.01 -19.26
CA ILE A 23 -33.20 1.95 -19.96
C ILE A 23 -32.52 2.31 -21.31
N ASP A 24 -33.31 2.32 -22.39
CA ASP A 24 -32.89 2.72 -23.74
C ASP A 24 -33.12 4.22 -23.93
N LEU A 25 -32.14 4.93 -24.53
CA LEU A 25 -32.20 6.38 -24.77
C LEU A 25 -31.65 6.76 -26.14
N THR A 26 -32.49 6.58 -27.16
CA THR A 26 -32.32 7.26 -28.45
C THR A 26 -32.51 8.77 -28.30
N LYS A 27 -31.53 9.55 -28.77
CA LYS A 27 -31.61 11.03 -28.93
C LYS A 27 -32.80 11.39 -29.85
N PRO A 28 -33.49 12.55 -29.66
CA PRO A 28 -32.98 13.76 -30.33
C PRO A 28 -33.26 15.14 -29.68
N THR A 29 -32.40 16.09 -30.06
CA THR A 29 -32.65 17.55 -30.24
C THR A 29 -32.95 18.50 -29.07
N LEU A 30 -32.51 19.75 -29.26
CA LEU A 30 -32.76 20.94 -28.43
C LEU A 30 -34.14 21.56 -28.79
N ASP A 31 -34.77 22.32 -27.87
CA ASP A 31 -34.81 23.81 -27.96
C ASP A 31 -35.48 24.50 -26.73
N SER A 32 -35.18 25.80 -26.59
CA SER A 32 -35.91 26.93 -25.96
C SER A 32 -36.83 26.80 -24.72
N THR A 33 -36.40 27.50 -23.65
CA THR A 33 -37.17 28.39 -22.74
C THR A 33 -38.62 28.08 -22.30
N THR A 34 -38.86 28.06 -20.97
CA THR A 34 -39.69 29.09 -20.27
C THR A 34 -39.65 28.97 -18.74
N THR A 35 -40.02 30.04 -18.03
CA THR A 35 -40.13 30.13 -16.56
C THR A 35 -41.59 30.15 -16.07
N THR A 36 -41.90 29.45 -14.97
CA THR A 36 -43.08 29.78 -14.13
C THR A 36 -42.93 29.29 -12.68
N ASN A 37 -43.35 30.12 -11.72
CA ASN A 37 -43.52 29.74 -10.31
C ASN A 37 -44.95 29.25 -10.06
N ILE A 38 -45.16 28.21 -9.24
CA ILE A 38 -46.44 27.96 -8.55
C ILE A 38 -46.19 27.52 -7.10
N THR A 39 -46.83 28.21 -6.16
CA THR A 39 -46.97 27.83 -4.74
C THR A 39 -48.10 26.82 -4.53
N THR A 40 -47.98 25.93 -3.53
CA THR A 40 -49.08 25.08 -3.05
C THR A 40 -49.55 25.50 -1.66
N THR A 41 -50.87 25.41 -1.44
CA THR A 41 -51.56 25.94 -0.26
C THR A 41 -52.23 24.81 0.53
N THR A 42 -52.20 24.90 1.86
CA THR A 42 -52.82 23.93 2.78
C THR A 42 -54.35 23.92 2.68
N GLN A 43 -54.96 22.76 2.88
CA GLN A 43 -56.36 22.66 3.35
C GLN A 43 -56.43 21.81 4.63
N ASN A 44 -57.39 22.18 5.47
CA ASN A 44 -57.60 21.69 6.83
C ASN A 44 -58.93 20.93 6.94
N THR A 45 -59.25 20.52 8.18
CA THR A 45 -60.59 20.18 8.75
C THR A 45 -60.90 18.67 8.87
N THR A 46 -61.67 18.19 9.86
CA THR A 46 -62.61 18.92 10.76
C THR A 46 -62.86 18.20 12.11
N THR A 47 -63.09 18.96 13.22
CA THR A 47 -63.94 18.62 14.43
C THR A 47 -63.64 17.32 15.25
N THR A 48 -63.94 17.11 16.55
CA THR A 48 -64.31 17.85 17.80
C THR A 48 -64.04 16.85 18.99
N THR A 49 -64.25 17.08 20.31
CA THR A 49 -65.08 18.01 21.11
C THR A 49 -64.45 18.22 22.50
N THR A 50 -64.73 19.35 23.18
CA THR A 50 -64.28 19.60 24.57
C THR A 50 -65.31 19.16 25.61
N GLN A 51 -64.92 18.38 26.63
CA GLN A 51 -65.40 18.57 28.01
C GLN A 51 -64.52 17.90 29.06
N THR A 52 -64.54 18.45 30.28
CA THR A 52 -63.60 18.14 31.37
C THR A 52 -64.21 17.16 32.37
N THR A 53 -63.42 16.21 32.91
CA THR A 53 -63.75 15.54 34.19
C THR A 53 -62.46 15.15 34.92
N THR A 54 -62.37 15.46 36.20
CA THR A 54 -61.19 15.24 37.04
C THR A 54 -61.32 13.98 37.89
N THR A 55 -60.37 13.04 37.74
CA THR A 55 -60.06 12.02 38.76
C THR A 55 -58.60 11.59 38.62
N HIS A 56 -57.84 11.60 39.72
CA HIS A 56 -56.47 11.06 39.76
C HIS A 56 -56.49 9.53 39.93
N THR A 57 -55.77 8.79 39.08
CA THR A 57 -54.75 7.84 39.57
C THR A 57 -53.74 7.42 38.50
N SER A 58 -52.46 7.49 38.88
CA SER A 58 -51.28 6.72 38.41
C SER A 58 -50.94 6.55 36.92
N THR A 59 -49.80 7.14 36.56
CA THR A 59 -48.70 6.56 35.75
C THR A 59 -48.99 5.97 34.35
N THR A 60 -48.60 6.74 33.33
CA THR A 60 -47.54 6.29 32.39
C THR A 60 -46.51 7.42 32.29
N THR A 61 -45.22 7.11 32.47
CA THR A 61 -44.14 8.10 32.39
C THR A 61 -43.49 8.06 31.00
N THR A 62 -43.61 9.14 30.22
CA THR A 62 -42.76 9.35 29.03
C THR A 62 -41.55 10.17 29.43
N THR A 63 -40.42 9.50 29.67
CA THR A 63 -39.13 10.14 29.89
C THR A 63 -38.60 10.69 28.57
N GLU A 64 -38.48 12.02 28.45
CA GLU A 64 -37.46 12.57 27.55
C GLU A 64 -36.09 12.12 28.07
N GLN A 65 -35.26 11.56 27.18
CA GLN A 65 -33.87 11.28 27.53
C GLN A 65 -33.10 12.60 27.57
N GLN A 66 -32.86 13.10 28.78
CA GLN A 66 -31.98 14.24 29.00
C GLN A 66 -30.59 13.92 28.45
N LYS A 67 -30.11 14.73 27.50
CA LYS A 67 -28.81 14.56 26.85
C LYS A 67 -27.70 14.57 27.91
N GLU A 68 -26.92 13.49 28.00
CA GLU A 68 -25.90 13.33 29.05
C GLU A 68 -24.62 14.15 28.77
N TYR A 69 -24.35 14.44 27.49
CA TYR A 69 -23.21 15.23 27.02
C TYR A 69 -23.61 16.19 25.89
N ASP A 70 -23.11 17.42 25.97
CA ASP A 70 -23.18 18.41 24.90
C ASP A 70 -22.15 18.09 23.80
N SER A 71 -22.45 18.42 22.54
CA SER A 71 -21.43 18.51 21.50
C SER A 71 -20.73 19.87 21.57
N ILE A 72 -19.52 19.97 21.05
CA ILE A 72 -18.77 21.22 21.02
C ILE A 72 -19.53 22.30 20.22
N ALA A 73 -20.26 21.90 19.18
CA ALA A 73 -21.15 22.79 18.45
C ALA A 73 -22.31 23.33 19.32
N ASP A 74 -22.91 22.53 20.21
CA ASP A 74 -23.91 23.01 21.19
C ASP A 74 -23.27 24.03 22.14
N VAL A 75 -22.07 23.73 22.67
CA VAL A 75 -21.35 24.60 23.63
C VAL A 75 -20.99 25.96 23.02
N LYS A 76 -20.65 25.99 21.72
CA LYS A 76 -20.28 27.23 21.00
C LYS A 76 -21.48 28.08 20.60
N ASN A 77 -22.64 27.46 20.35
CA ASN A 77 -23.89 28.16 20.03
C ASN A 77 -24.77 28.47 21.26
N GLY A 78 -24.50 27.83 22.40
CA GLY A 78 -25.25 27.98 23.65
C GLY A 78 -24.93 29.27 24.43
N PRO A 79 -25.76 29.62 25.44
CA PRO A 79 -25.52 30.75 26.32
C PRO A 79 -24.14 30.72 27.01
N VAL A 80 -23.40 31.83 26.92
CA VAL A 80 -22.09 31.99 27.55
C VAL A 80 -22.22 32.08 29.08
N GLY A 81 -21.29 31.46 29.82
CA GLY A 81 -21.29 31.45 31.29
C GLY A 81 -22.17 30.37 31.93
N TYR A 82 -22.88 29.59 31.12
CA TYR A 82 -23.53 28.34 31.53
C TYR A 82 -22.49 27.21 31.63
N SER A 83 -22.83 26.18 32.40
CA SER A 83 -22.01 24.97 32.53
C SER A 83 -22.42 23.94 31.48
N TYR A 84 -21.43 23.34 30.81
CA TYR A 84 -21.62 22.31 29.79
C TYR A 84 -20.77 21.08 30.13
N LYS A 85 -21.19 19.91 29.63
CA LYS A 85 -20.51 18.63 29.85
C LYS A 85 -20.19 17.96 28.51
N VAL A 86 -18.92 17.94 28.11
CA VAL A 86 -18.46 17.43 26.80
C VAL A 86 -17.60 16.17 27.01
N ARG A 87 -17.58 15.27 26.03
CA ARG A 87 -16.52 14.26 25.88
C ARG A 87 -15.83 14.40 24.53
N ALA A 88 -14.50 14.38 24.54
CA ALA A 88 -13.68 14.75 23.38
C ALA A 88 -12.24 14.23 23.54
N THR A 89 -11.49 14.16 22.44
CA THR A 89 -10.05 13.86 22.44
C THR A 89 -9.24 15.14 22.55
N VAL A 90 -8.17 15.16 23.36
CA VAL A 90 -7.20 16.26 23.38
C VAL A 90 -6.31 16.18 22.15
N VAL A 91 -6.38 17.19 21.28
CA VAL A 91 -5.58 17.28 20.04
C VAL A 91 -4.35 18.19 20.19
N GLY A 92 -4.26 18.96 21.28
CA GLY A 92 -3.11 19.81 21.55
C GLY A 92 -3.07 20.36 22.98
N THR A 93 -1.88 20.70 23.47
CA THR A 93 -1.67 21.27 24.81
C THR A 93 -0.83 22.55 24.75
N THR A 94 -1.14 23.51 25.62
CA THR A 94 -0.34 24.73 25.83
C THR A 94 0.04 24.86 27.31
N GLN A 95 0.88 25.84 27.65
CA GLN A 95 1.23 26.19 29.03
C GLN A 95 0.03 26.69 29.88
N THR A 96 -1.17 26.81 29.31
CA THR A 96 -2.35 27.38 29.97
C THR A 96 -3.66 26.61 29.74
N GLY A 97 -3.65 25.50 29.01
CA GLY A 97 -4.88 24.80 28.63
C GLY A 97 -4.69 23.73 27.55
N VAL A 98 -5.82 23.19 27.07
CA VAL A 98 -5.87 22.14 26.03
C VAL A 98 -6.85 22.50 24.92
N LEU A 99 -6.58 22.03 23.70
CA LEU A 99 -7.55 22.02 22.61
C LEU A 99 -8.20 20.63 22.54
N ILE A 100 -9.54 20.58 22.53
CA ILE A 100 -10.30 19.33 22.42
C ILE A 100 -11.14 19.28 21.14
N TYR A 101 -11.36 18.06 20.64
CA TYR A 101 -12.08 17.72 19.42
C TYR A 101 -13.07 16.57 19.69
N ASP A 102 -14.35 16.73 19.34
CA ASP A 102 -15.41 15.75 19.59
C ASP A 102 -15.71 14.83 18.39
N GLY A 103 -14.95 14.96 17.30
CA GLY A 103 -15.20 14.30 16.02
C GLY A 103 -15.93 15.18 15.00
N ALA A 104 -16.42 16.36 15.39
CA ALA A 104 -17.09 17.31 14.48
C ALA A 104 -16.59 18.75 14.61
N ASP A 105 -16.26 19.21 15.83
CA ASP A 105 -15.86 20.60 16.08
C ASP A 105 -14.82 20.71 17.21
N PHE A 106 -14.18 21.87 17.34
CA PHE A 106 -13.10 22.13 18.30
C PHE A 106 -13.43 23.28 19.26
N ILE A 107 -12.99 23.14 20.52
CA ILE A 107 -13.02 24.20 21.53
C ILE A 107 -11.80 24.15 22.43
N TYR A 108 -11.31 25.33 22.81
CA TYR A 108 -10.19 25.47 23.74
C TYR A 108 -10.68 25.48 25.19
N VAL A 109 -9.92 24.82 26.07
CA VAL A 109 -10.15 24.77 27.52
C VAL A 109 -9.03 25.50 28.23
N TYR A 110 -9.29 26.76 28.59
CA TYR A 110 -8.33 27.60 29.30
C TYR A 110 -8.35 27.28 30.80
N LEU A 111 -7.29 26.61 31.27
CA LEU A 111 -7.10 26.24 32.67
C LEU A 111 -6.33 27.30 33.47
N GLY A 112 -5.54 28.14 32.79
CA GLY A 112 -4.67 29.15 33.42
C GLY A 112 -3.33 28.60 33.94
N SER A 113 -3.10 27.29 33.79
CA SER A 113 -1.84 26.60 34.10
C SER A 113 -1.60 25.45 33.11
N THR A 114 -0.39 24.89 33.11
CA THR A 114 -0.06 23.69 32.31
C THR A 114 -0.99 22.52 32.67
N PRO A 115 -1.59 21.84 31.67
CA PRO A 115 -2.44 20.67 31.91
C PRO A 115 -1.61 19.45 32.34
N THR A 116 -2.23 18.57 33.13
CA THR A 116 -1.70 17.23 33.47
C THR A 116 -2.24 16.12 32.55
N ILE A 117 -2.83 16.52 31.42
CA ILE A 117 -3.51 15.66 30.45
C ILE A 117 -2.65 15.65 29.17
N SER A 118 -2.46 14.48 28.57
CA SER A 118 -1.64 14.31 27.36
C SER A 118 -2.44 14.56 26.08
N VAL A 119 -1.73 14.80 24.98
CA VAL A 119 -2.32 14.70 23.63
C VAL A 119 -2.78 13.24 23.41
N TYR A 120 -3.87 13.08 22.66
CA TYR A 120 -4.64 11.85 22.45
C TYR A 120 -5.37 11.28 23.68
N ASP A 121 -5.35 11.95 24.84
CA ASP A 121 -6.22 11.58 25.95
C ASP A 121 -7.69 11.85 25.59
N TYR A 122 -8.54 10.83 25.73
CA TYR A 122 -9.99 11.00 25.65
C TYR A 122 -10.50 11.43 27.03
N VAL A 123 -11.19 12.56 27.08
CA VAL A 123 -11.52 13.26 28.31
C VAL A 123 -13.00 13.59 28.44
N GLU A 124 -13.46 13.66 29.69
CA GLU A 124 -14.70 14.31 30.09
C GLU A 124 -14.39 15.72 30.62
N VAL A 125 -15.01 16.74 30.03
CA VAL A 125 -14.82 18.16 30.37
C VAL A 125 -16.13 18.72 30.91
N ASN A 126 -16.10 19.27 32.13
CA ASN A 126 -17.26 19.89 32.78
C ASN A 126 -16.87 21.25 33.35
N GLY A 127 -17.47 22.32 32.82
CA GLY A 127 -17.11 23.68 33.21
C GLY A 127 -17.94 24.75 32.53
N LYS A 128 -17.63 26.01 32.84
CA LYS A 128 -18.35 27.18 32.29
C LYS A 128 -17.64 27.77 31.09
N THR A 129 -18.41 28.26 30.11
CA THR A 129 -17.88 28.99 28.96
C THR A 129 -17.65 30.48 29.21
N SER A 130 -16.80 31.07 28.39
CA SER A 130 -16.54 32.52 28.27
C SER A 130 -16.27 32.85 26.79
N ILE A 131 -16.35 34.13 26.42
CA ILE A 131 -15.79 34.61 25.14
C ILE A 131 -14.40 35.18 25.40
N TYR A 132 -13.43 34.76 24.60
CA TYR A 132 -12.08 35.34 24.54
C TYR A 132 -11.68 35.52 23.09
N ALA A 133 -11.15 36.70 22.73
CA ALA A 133 -10.68 37.01 21.37
C ALA A 133 -11.70 36.67 20.24
N GLY A 134 -13.00 36.82 20.53
CA GLY A 134 -14.10 36.50 19.60
C GLY A 134 -14.58 35.04 19.62
N ALA A 135 -13.80 34.12 20.19
CA ALA A 135 -14.13 32.70 20.29
C ALA A 135 -14.79 32.34 21.62
N VAL A 136 -15.66 31.33 21.63
CA VAL A 136 -16.16 30.68 22.86
C VAL A 136 -15.12 29.66 23.34
N GLN A 137 -14.76 29.70 24.62
CA GLN A 137 -13.84 28.78 25.27
C GLN A 137 -14.32 28.39 26.68
N PHE A 138 -13.88 27.24 27.20
CA PHE A 138 -14.07 26.91 28.62
C PHE A 138 -13.15 27.76 29.52
N THR A 139 -13.62 28.05 30.73
CA THR A 139 -12.95 28.90 31.75
C THR A 139 -12.07 28.10 32.71
N THR A 140 -11.25 28.79 33.52
CA THR A 140 -10.37 28.16 34.52
C THR A 140 -11.08 27.35 35.59
N ASN A 141 -12.38 27.57 35.81
CA ASN A 141 -13.24 26.79 36.71
C ASN A 141 -13.79 25.52 36.03
N THR A 142 -12.98 24.86 35.19
CA THR A 142 -13.37 23.67 34.41
C THR A 142 -12.63 22.44 34.92
N THR A 143 -13.36 21.36 35.14
CA THR A 143 -12.80 20.05 35.49
C THR A 143 -12.56 19.26 34.21
N ILE A 144 -11.37 18.68 34.05
CA ILE A 144 -11.06 17.70 33.00
C ILE A 144 -10.74 16.36 33.68
N THR A 145 -11.36 15.29 33.22
CA THR A 145 -11.13 13.91 33.72
C THR A 145 -10.72 13.03 32.55
N LYS A 146 -9.55 12.38 32.61
CA LYS A 146 -9.13 11.36 31.64
C LYS A 146 -10.01 10.12 31.76
N LEU A 147 -10.52 9.65 30.62
CA LEU A 147 -11.30 8.42 30.51
C LEU A 147 -10.44 7.27 29.95
N SER A 148 -9.67 7.56 28.90
CA SER A 148 -8.72 6.63 28.27
C SER A 148 -7.60 7.39 27.54
N THR A 149 -6.58 6.68 27.05
CA THR A 149 -5.71 7.18 25.98
C THR A 149 -6.26 6.66 24.64
N GLY A 150 -6.34 7.51 23.63
CA GLY A 150 -6.68 7.15 22.25
C GLY A 150 -5.45 7.00 21.36
N THR A 151 -5.69 6.81 20.06
CA THR A 151 -4.68 6.79 19.00
C THR A 151 -4.44 8.18 18.41
N THR A 152 -3.38 8.30 17.60
CA THR A 152 -3.11 9.46 16.74
C THR A 152 -4.33 9.82 15.88
N ILE A 153 -4.54 11.12 15.63
CA ILE A 153 -5.51 11.64 14.67
C ILE A 153 -4.74 12.53 13.69
N ASN A 154 -4.78 12.20 12.41
CA ASN A 154 -4.11 12.96 11.35
C ASN A 154 -5.02 14.08 10.85
N PHE A 155 -4.46 15.28 10.65
CA PHE A 155 -5.16 16.46 10.15
C PHE A 155 -4.42 16.97 8.91
N ILE A 156 -5.15 17.23 7.82
CA ILE A 156 -4.58 17.81 6.60
C ILE A 156 -4.51 19.33 6.80
N PRO A 157 -3.31 19.96 6.72
CA PRO A 157 -3.19 21.39 6.98
C PRO A 157 -3.70 22.24 5.82
N ILE A 158 -4.38 23.33 6.15
CA ILE A 158 -4.64 24.43 5.22
C ILE A 158 -3.37 25.27 5.13
N GLU A 159 -2.67 25.20 3.99
CA GLU A 159 -1.55 26.11 3.73
C GLU A 159 -2.06 27.53 3.48
N LEU A 160 -1.39 28.56 4.05
CA LEU A 160 -1.79 29.97 3.92
C LEU A 160 -0.57 30.86 3.63
N TYR A 161 -0.62 31.67 2.57
CA TYR A 161 0.51 32.47 2.14
C TYR A 161 0.20 33.98 2.03
N GLY A 162 1.04 34.81 2.65
CA GLY A 162 0.98 36.27 2.56
C GLY A 162 -0.42 36.84 2.78
N LYS A 163 -0.98 37.52 1.77
CA LYS A 163 -2.29 38.19 1.84
C LYS A 163 -3.48 37.27 2.11
N GLU A 164 -3.33 35.97 1.95
CA GLU A 164 -4.35 34.99 2.33
C GLU A 164 -4.50 34.93 3.85
N ILE A 165 -3.40 35.09 4.59
CA ILE A 165 -3.36 35.15 6.06
C ILE A 165 -4.11 36.41 6.54
N ASP A 166 -3.89 37.56 5.90
CA ASP A 166 -4.62 38.81 6.19
C ASP A 166 -6.14 38.66 5.98
N GLN A 167 -6.57 37.89 4.97
CA GLN A 167 -7.98 37.59 4.71
C GLN A 167 -8.54 36.58 5.72
N TYR A 168 -7.83 35.48 5.94
CA TYR A 168 -8.18 34.39 6.87
C TYR A 168 -8.44 34.91 8.28
N THR A 169 -7.61 35.83 8.80
CA THR A 169 -7.79 36.43 10.13
C THR A 169 -9.05 37.31 10.30
N ASN A 170 -9.94 37.41 9.30
CA ASN A 170 -11.28 38.01 9.46
C ASN A 170 -12.39 36.97 9.62
N GLN A 171 -12.10 35.69 9.37
CA GLN A 171 -13.07 34.59 9.28
C GLN A 171 -12.53 33.25 9.83
N PHE A 172 -11.50 33.32 10.68
CA PHE A 172 -10.83 32.16 11.28
C PHE A 172 -11.81 31.30 12.10
N LYS A 173 -11.54 30.01 12.22
CA LYS A 173 -12.21 29.13 13.17
C LYS A 173 -11.22 28.60 14.20
N VAL A 174 -11.72 28.33 15.40
CA VAL A 174 -10.97 27.58 16.41
C VAL A 174 -10.83 26.14 15.92
N GLY A 175 -9.61 25.62 15.88
CA GLY A 175 -9.31 24.25 15.46
C GLY A 175 -9.14 24.04 13.95
N ASP A 176 -9.18 25.09 13.12
CA ASP A 176 -8.61 24.96 11.77
C ASP A 176 -7.13 24.58 11.90
N TYR A 177 -6.73 23.44 11.33
CA TYR A 177 -5.34 23.00 11.27
C TYR A 177 -4.68 23.66 10.06
N ILE A 178 -3.62 24.43 10.29
CA ILE A 178 -2.99 25.27 9.26
C ILE A 178 -1.49 25.01 9.17
N LYS A 179 -0.91 25.31 8.00
CA LYS A 179 0.53 25.31 7.73
C LYS A 179 0.98 26.72 7.35
N LEU A 180 2.08 27.17 7.94
CA LEU A 180 2.67 28.51 7.76
C LEU A 180 4.19 28.42 7.60
N THR A 181 4.75 29.19 6.66
CA THR A 181 6.21 29.39 6.52
C THR A 181 6.61 30.77 7.03
N GLY A 182 7.70 30.88 7.79
CA GLY A 182 8.26 32.16 8.21
C GLY A 182 9.49 32.02 9.11
N ASN A 183 9.99 33.14 9.62
CA ASN A 183 11.12 33.15 10.56
C ASN A 183 10.63 33.20 12.01
N ILE A 184 11.13 32.32 12.88
CA ILE A 184 10.78 32.36 14.31
C ILE A 184 11.59 33.45 15.04
N GLU A 185 10.89 34.31 15.76
CA GLU A 185 11.46 35.32 16.67
C GLU A 185 11.07 35.00 18.11
N VAL A 186 12.06 34.74 18.96
CA VAL A 186 11.86 34.51 20.41
C VAL A 186 12.11 35.79 21.19
N SER A 187 11.07 36.28 21.86
CA SER A 187 11.16 37.37 22.84
C SER A 187 11.05 36.84 24.27
N SER A 188 11.20 37.71 25.27
CA SER A 188 11.03 37.37 26.70
C SER A 188 9.62 36.92 27.09
N THR A 189 8.63 37.09 26.21
CA THR A 189 7.20 37.00 26.55
C THR A 189 6.38 36.21 25.51
N TYR A 190 6.84 36.20 24.25
CA TYR A 190 6.18 35.54 23.13
C TYR A 190 7.20 34.90 22.19
N ILE A 191 6.84 33.75 21.61
CA ILE A 191 7.49 33.19 20.42
C ILE A 191 6.58 33.52 19.25
N ASN A 192 7.12 34.18 18.23
CA ASN A 192 6.37 34.61 17.05
C ASN A 192 6.96 34.01 15.78
N LEU A 193 6.14 33.92 14.73
CA LEU A 193 6.55 33.62 13.36
C LEU A 193 6.29 34.86 12.50
N GLN A 194 7.35 35.43 11.92
CA GLN A 194 7.27 36.50 10.94
C GLN A 194 7.18 35.90 9.54
N MET A 195 6.05 36.13 8.88
CA MET A 195 5.68 35.50 7.62
C MET A 195 5.82 36.52 6.47
N ALA A 196 6.24 36.07 5.29
CA ALA A 196 6.44 36.96 4.15
C ALA A 196 5.10 37.49 3.60
N ASN A 197 5.10 38.73 3.12
CA ASN A 197 4.00 39.35 2.36
C ASN A 197 2.63 39.46 3.07
N THR A 198 2.60 39.49 4.41
CA THR A 198 1.39 39.71 5.24
C THR A 198 1.58 40.85 6.25
N SER A 199 0.49 41.39 6.81
CA SER A 199 0.51 42.28 7.98
C SER A 199 0.23 41.57 9.31
N VAL A 200 0.03 40.25 9.27
CA VAL A 200 -0.23 39.38 10.42
C VAL A 200 1.08 38.79 10.94
N THR A 201 1.32 38.87 12.24
CA THR A 201 2.32 38.02 12.92
C THR A 201 1.60 36.79 13.45
N SER A 202 2.20 35.60 13.40
CA SER A 202 1.66 34.43 14.12
C SER A 202 2.34 34.30 15.48
N THR A 203 1.59 34.05 16.54
CA THR A 203 2.10 33.83 17.90
C THR A 203 1.99 32.34 18.22
N LEU A 204 3.14 31.72 18.44
CA LEU A 204 3.27 30.27 18.55
C LEU A 204 3.16 29.81 19.99
N LEU A 205 2.31 28.81 20.22
CA LEU A 205 2.05 28.20 21.52
C LEU A 205 2.30 26.70 21.42
N SER A 206 3.13 26.14 22.30
CA SER A 206 3.26 24.69 22.44
C SER A 206 3.67 24.35 23.86
N ASN A 207 3.33 23.13 24.29
CA ASN A 207 3.81 22.51 25.53
C ASN A 207 4.51 21.16 25.27
N THR A 208 4.54 20.71 24.01
CA THR A 208 5.25 19.51 23.55
C THR A 208 6.54 19.86 22.79
N LEU A 209 6.58 20.99 22.08
CA LEU A 209 7.73 21.43 21.28
C LEU A 209 8.52 22.55 21.96
N ASN A 210 9.85 22.41 22.03
CA ASN A 210 10.74 23.46 22.49
C ASN A 210 11.06 24.45 21.34
N LEU A 211 10.08 25.29 20.98
CA LEU A 211 10.19 26.23 19.86
C LEU A 211 11.36 27.24 19.97
N ASN A 212 11.97 27.38 21.15
CA ASN A 212 13.11 28.29 21.36
C ASN A 212 14.37 27.92 20.56
N VAL A 213 14.53 26.65 20.13
CA VAL A 213 15.72 26.22 19.38
C VAL A 213 15.76 26.75 17.93
N TYR A 214 14.62 27.23 17.43
CA TYR A 214 14.44 27.76 16.08
C TYR A 214 14.55 29.31 16.03
N ASN A 215 15.07 29.95 17.07
CA ASN A 215 15.17 31.41 17.12
C ASN A 215 16.08 31.98 16.01
N ASN A 216 15.54 32.91 15.22
CA ASN A 216 16.12 33.48 13.99
C ASN A 216 16.34 32.46 12.86
N LYS A 217 15.55 31.38 12.82
CA LYS A 217 15.55 30.41 11.72
C LYS A 217 14.27 30.52 10.90
N GLU A 218 14.38 30.31 9.59
CA GLU A 218 13.20 30.05 8.76
C GLU A 218 12.70 28.62 9.04
N VAL A 219 11.39 28.48 9.17
CA VAL A 219 10.71 27.23 9.48
C VAL A 219 9.41 27.11 8.70
N GLU A 220 8.98 25.87 8.53
CA GLU A 220 7.59 25.50 8.30
C GLU A 220 6.98 25.04 9.62
N ILE A 221 5.82 25.55 10.00
CA ILE A 221 5.06 25.06 11.17
C ILE A 221 3.68 24.58 10.75
N GLU A 222 3.21 23.54 11.44
CA GLU A 222 1.81 23.11 11.42
C GLU A 222 1.21 23.25 12.82
N GLY A 223 -0.08 23.57 12.88
CA GLY A 223 -0.78 23.66 14.15
C GLY A 223 -2.22 24.15 14.05
N PHE A 224 -2.92 24.08 15.18
CA PHE A 224 -4.32 24.49 15.28
C PHE A 224 -4.46 25.98 15.60
N VAL A 225 -5.31 26.69 14.88
CA VAL A 225 -5.69 28.07 15.22
C VAL A 225 -6.51 28.09 16.51
N LEU A 226 -6.06 28.87 17.50
CA LEU A 226 -6.82 29.08 18.74
C LEU A 226 -7.64 30.37 18.70
N TYR A 227 -7.04 31.50 18.31
CA TYR A 227 -7.70 32.81 18.27
C TYR A 227 -6.88 33.88 17.53
N VAL A 228 -7.55 34.94 17.06
CA VAL A 228 -6.90 36.15 16.54
C VAL A 228 -6.99 37.29 17.58
N THR A 229 -5.86 37.87 17.94
CA THR A 229 -5.75 38.98 18.91
C THR A 229 -5.08 40.21 18.29
N GLY A 230 -5.07 41.33 19.02
CA GLY A 230 -4.51 42.61 18.55
C GLY A 230 -5.54 43.51 17.84
N ILE A 231 -5.13 44.74 17.54
CA ILE A 231 -5.98 45.78 16.94
C ILE A 231 -5.24 46.51 15.81
N ALA A 232 -4.03 47.02 16.08
CA ALA A 232 -3.20 47.69 15.07
C ALA A 232 -2.34 46.70 14.26
N THR A 233 -1.75 45.73 14.95
CA THR A 233 -1.18 44.50 14.39
C THR A 233 -2.09 43.35 14.80
N LYS A 234 -2.37 42.43 13.88
CA LYS A 234 -3.08 41.18 14.18
C LYS A 234 -2.08 40.08 14.55
N TYR A 235 -2.43 39.31 15.57
CA TYR A 235 -1.71 38.13 16.03
C TYR A 235 -2.59 36.90 15.82
N LEU A 236 -2.17 35.99 14.93
CA LEU A 236 -2.82 34.69 14.74
C LEU A 236 -2.20 33.71 15.74
N ASN A 237 -2.96 33.22 16.72
CA ASN A 237 -2.39 32.40 17.80
C ASN A 237 -2.56 30.92 17.43
N VAL A 238 -1.45 30.21 17.28
CA VAL A 238 -1.39 28.84 16.77
C VAL A 238 -0.81 27.90 17.81
N LEU A 239 -1.54 26.81 18.10
CA LEU A 239 -1.05 25.68 18.88
C LEU A 239 -0.21 24.79 17.97
N VAL A 240 1.11 24.96 18.03
CA VAL A 240 2.06 24.27 17.14
C VAL A 240 2.24 22.81 17.57
N THR A 241 1.97 21.91 16.63
CA THR A 241 2.10 20.44 16.75
C THR A 241 3.36 19.91 16.07
N LYS A 242 3.79 20.55 14.97
CA LYS A 242 4.97 20.20 14.18
C LYS A 242 5.72 21.45 13.73
N VAL A 243 7.05 21.36 13.69
CA VAL A 243 7.95 22.41 13.19
C VAL A 243 9.10 21.74 12.44
N THR A 244 9.31 22.16 11.20
CA THR A 244 10.43 21.74 10.34
C THR A 244 11.32 22.94 10.09
N GLU A 245 12.62 22.80 10.31
CA GLU A 245 13.60 23.83 10.00
C GLU A 245 13.86 23.90 8.50
N LYS A 246 13.62 25.05 7.86
CA LYS A 246 14.06 25.25 6.48
C LYS A 246 15.56 25.52 6.51
N ILE A 247 16.33 24.50 6.14
CA ILE A 247 17.79 24.61 6.18
C ILE A 247 18.25 25.50 5.02
N SER A 248 18.78 26.66 5.36
CA SER A 248 19.23 27.67 4.39
C SER A 248 20.47 27.19 3.64
N ASN A 249 20.35 27.04 2.31
CA ASN A 249 21.42 26.76 1.34
C ASN A 249 22.53 25.81 1.84
N PHE A 250 22.33 24.51 1.64
CA PHE A 250 23.47 23.64 1.37
C PHE A 250 23.96 23.89 -0.06
N ASP A 251 25.28 23.87 -0.26
CA ASP A 251 25.87 23.75 -1.61
C ASP A 251 25.50 22.41 -2.26
N TYR A 252 25.17 21.38 -1.45
CA TYR A 252 24.89 20.01 -1.89
C TYR A 252 23.71 19.33 -1.16
N LEU A 253 22.80 18.70 -1.89
CA LEU A 253 21.74 17.82 -1.36
C LEU A 253 22.16 16.34 -1.43
N PRO A 254 22.08 15.55 -0.32
CA PRO A 254 22.45 14.13 -0.30
C PRO A 254 21.23 13.21 -0.53
N LEU A 255 20.54 13.39 -1.67
CA LEU A 255 19.34 12.64 -2.04
C LEU A 255 19.54 11.12 -1.90
N THR A 256 18.69 10.48 -1.09
CA THR A 256 18.75 9.05 -0.79
C THR A 256 17.57 8.30 -1.42
N ILE A 257 17.88 7.47 -2.41
CA ILE A 257 16.94 6.58 -3.08
C ILE A 257 17.01 5.21 -2.40
N LEU A 258 15.91 4.76 -1.83
CA LEU A 258 15.74 3.44 -1.24
C LEU A 258 14.88 2.57 -2.17
N SER A 259 15.26 1.31 -2.37
CA SER A 259 14.57 0.41 -3.29
C SER A 259 14.32 -0.98 -2.70
N ILE A 260 13.10 -1.48 -2.81
CA ILE A 260 12.73 -2.88 -2.52
C ILE A 260 12.27 -3.54 -3.82
N ASN A 261 12.76 -4.74 -4.08
CA ASN A 261 12.48 -5.52 -5.30
C ASN A 261 12.21 -6.99 -4.92
N ASP A 262 11.46 -7.71 -5.75
CA ASP A 262 11.24 -9.15 -5.64
C ASP A 262 10.74 -9.58 -4.23
N LEU A 263 9.83 -8.77 -3.63
CA LEU A 263 9.32 -8.97 -2.26
C LEU A 263 8.45 -10.22 -2.14
N HIS A 264 7.69 -10.58 -3.17
CA HIS A 264 6.85 -11.78 -3.24
C HIS A 264 5.93 -11.98 -2.01
N GLY A 265 5.38 -10.90 -1.45
CA GLY A 265 4.52 -10.96 -0.27
C GLY A 265 5.20 -11.35 1.05
N TYR A 266 6.53 -11.39 1.13
CA TYR A 266 7.27 -11.68 2.37
C TYR A 266 7.27 -10.47 3.32
N ILE A 267 6.08 -10.13 3.83
CA ILE A 267 5.87 -9.02 4.76
C ILE A 267 6.09 -9.44 6.22
N GLU A 268 5.80 -10.71 6.55
CA GLU A 268 5.99 -11.29 7.89
C GLU A 268 7.46 -11.37 8.29
N GLN A 269 7.75 -11.24 9.59
CA GLN A 269 9.08 -11.50 10.12
C GLN A 269 9.49 -12.96 9.98
N ASP A 270 10.80 -13.20 9.81
CA ASP A 270 11.36 -14.55 9.93
C ASP A 270 11.30 -15.05 11.39
N SER A 271 11.56 -16.34 11.59
CA SER A 271 11.55 -16.97 12.93
C SER A 271 12.55 -16.39 13.95
N ASN A 272 13.41 -15.44 13.55
CA ASN A 272 14.37 -14.74 14.40
C ASN A 272 14.04 -13.24 14.60
N GLY A 273 13.03 -12.69 13.93
CA GLY A 273 12.67 -11.26 13.96
C GLY A 273 13.57 -10.36 13.10
N LYS A 274 14.07 -10.86 11.95
CA LYS A 274 15.18 -10.25 11.18
C LYS A 274 14.94 -10.13 9.66
N SER A 275 13.69 -10.07 9.23
CA SER A 275 13.28 -9.97 7.82
C SER A 275 11.88 -9.38 7.73
N GLY A 276 11.45 -9.00 6.52
CA GLY A 276 10.08 -8.53 6.30
C GLY A 276 9.87 -7.06 6.62
N LEU A 277 8.66 -6.58 6.36
CA LEU A 277 8.40 -5.14 6.24
C LEU A 277 8.44 -4.40 7.58
N SER A 278 8.13 -5.03 8.72
CA SER A 278 8.22 -4.34 10.02
C SER A 278 9.67 -4.04 10.42
N ASN A 279 10.65 -4.90 10.13
CA ASN A 279 12.07 -4.55 10.29
C ASN A 279 12.53 -3.49 9.27
N MET A 280 12.08 -3.57 8.01
CA MET A 280 12.47 -2.63 6.96
C MET A 280 11.94 -1.22 7.21
N ALA A 281 10.66 -1.08 7.59
CA ALA A 281 10.03 0.21 7.88
C ALA A 281 10.76 0.95 9.01
N TYR A 282 11.16 0.25 10.07
CA TYR A 282 12.00 0.82 11.12
C TYR A 282 13.32 1.40 10.58
N LEU A 283 14.03 0.65 9.73
CA LEU A 283 15.29 1.12 9.12
C LEU A 283 15.09 2.27 8.12
N ILE A 284 13.96 2.29 7.41
CA ILE A 284 13.60 3.41 6.52
C ILE A 284 13.30 4.67 7.33
N ASN A 285 12.59 4.54 8.45
CA ASN A 285 12.26 5.66 9.33
C ASN A 285 13.51 6.19 10.04
N GLU A 286 14.43 5.33 10.53
CA GLU A 286 15.75 5.76 11.02
C GLU A 286 16.58 6.48 9.94
N ILE A 287 16.45 6.13 8.65
CA ILE A 287 17.11 6.84 7.54
C ILE A 287 16.45 8.21 7.28
N ARG A 288 15.12 8.31 7.37
CA ARG A 288 14.36 9.57 7.23
C ARG A 288 14.62 10.54 8.39
N ASP A 289 14.70 10.03 9.61
CA ASP A 289 14.91 10.82 10.83
C ASP A 289 16.39 11.21 11.06
N ALA A 290 17.33 10.63 10.30
CA ALA A 290 18.77 10.90 10.44
C ALA A 290 19.17 12.33 10.01
N ASN A 291 18.33 13.02 9.26
CA ASN A 291 18.46 14.45 8.97
C ASN A 291 17.06 15.12 9.00
N SER A 292 16.95 16.42 8.70
CA SER A 292 15.67 17.16 8.73
C SER A 292 15.21 17.62 7.34
N LEU A 293 15.66 16.94 6.29
CA LEU A 293 15.31 17.19 4.90
C LEU A 293 14.32 16.14 4.40
N ASN A 294 13.43 16.55 3.51
CA ASN A 294 12.73 15.62 2.64
C ASN A 294 13.66 15.25 1.48
N ASP A 295 14.66 14.41 1.74
CA ASP A 295 15.65 13.92 0.76
C ASP A 295 15.56 12.41 0.45
N VAL A 296 14.57 11.70 1.01
CA VAL A 296 14.39 10.26 0.82
C VAL A 296 13.31 9.95 -0.22
N VAL A 297 13.62 9.05 -1.16
CA VAL A 297 12.69 8.50 -2.16
C VAL A 297 12.58 6.99 -1.96
N LEU A 298 11.38 6.43 -1.85
CA LEU A 298 11.16 4.98 -1.62
C LEU A 298 10.46 4.30 -2.81
N ILE A 299 11.14 3.35 -3.45
CA ILE A 299 10.72 2.72 -4.71
C ILE A 299 10.47 1.22 -4.55
N ALA A 300 9.37 0.72 -5.12
CA ALA A 300 9.13 -0.72 -5.31
C ALA A 300 9.40 -1.12 -6.76
N ASN A 301 10.29 -2.07 -7.01
CA ASN A 301 10.65 -2.53 -8.36
C ASN A 301 10.07 -3.91 -8.71
N GLY A 302 8.74 -4.02 -8.71
CA GLY A 302 8.02 -5.20 -9.18
C GLY A 302 8.16 -6.46 -8.32
N ASP A 303 7.39 -7.49 -8.70
CA ASP A 303 7.25 -8.78 -8.03
C ASP A 303 6.95 -8.62 -6.53
N MET A 304 6.03 -7.71 -6.20
CA MET A 304 5.76 -7.32 -4.82
C MET A 304 4.77 -8.24 -4.12
N PHE A 305 3.79 -8.77 -4.86
CA PHE A 305 2.60 -9.39 -4.25
C PHE A 305 2.68 -10.91 -4.08
N GLN A 306 2.90 -11.66 -5.15
CA GLN A 306 2.69 -13.11 -5.15
C GLN A 306 3.84 -13.85 -4.45
N GLY A 307 3.55 -14.77 -3.52
CA GLY A 307 4.54 -15.70 -2.97
C GLY A 307 4.27 -16.25 -1.57
N THR A 308 3.37 -15.63 -0.79
CA THR A 308 3.07 -16.02 0.60
C THR A 308 1.57 -16.14 0.86
N ALA A 309 1.19 -16.93 1.88
CA ALA A 309 -0.23 -17.12 2.21
C ALA A 309 -0.93 -15.81 2.61
N ILE A 310 -0.25 -14.94 3.37
CA ILE A 310 -0.81 -13.66 3.85
C ILE A 310 -1.17 -12.71 2.70
N SER A 311 -0.34 -12.69 1.65
CA SER A 311 -0.54 -11.85 0.46
C SER A 311 -1.48 -12.51 -0.56
N ASN A 312 -1.23 -13.76 -0.94
CA ASN A 312 -2.01 -14.44 -1.99
C ASN A 312 -3.50 -14.59 -1.62
N LEU A 313 -3.82 -14.94 -0.36
CA LEU A 313 -5.22 -15.06 0.09
C LEU A 313 -5.97 -13.72 0.13
N LYS A 314 -5.26 -12.61 -0.12
CA LYS A 314 -5.76 -11.24 -0.20
C LYS A 314 -5.39 -10.56 -1.53
N GLN A 315 -4.91 -11.32 -2.52
CA GLN A 315 -4.49 -10.86 -3.85
C GLN A 315 -3.58 -9.61 -3.83
N GLY A 316 -2.68 -9.52 -2.83
CA GLY A 316 -1.74 -8.41 -2.69
C GLY A 316 -2.17 -7.29 -1.74
N LEU A 317 -3.43 -7.19 -1.33
CA LEU A 317 -3.95 -6.10 -0.49
C LEU A 317 -3.19 -5.91 0.85
N SER A 318 -2.71 -6.99 1.48
CA SER A 318 -1.90 -6.88 2.70
C SER A 318 -0.54 -6.23 2.48
N VAL A 319 -0.01 -6.31 1.25
CA VAL A 319 1.24 -5.66 0.83
C VAL A 319 0.97 -4.21 0.46
N ILE A 320 -0.12 -3.91 -0.27
CA ILE A 320 -0.57 -2.54 -0.57
C ILE A 320 -0.73 -1.75 0.74
N ASN A 321 -1.44 -2.28 1.73
CA ASN A 321 -1.64 -1.61 3.01
C ASN A 321 -0.33 -1.41 3.81
N ALA A 322 0.62 -2.34 3.73
CA ALA A 322 1.94 -2.15 4.34
C ALA A 322 2.76 -1.08 3.60
N MET A 323 2.75 -1.07 2.27
CA MET A 323 3.41 -0.05 1.45
C MET A 323 2.80 1.34 1.64
N ASN A 324 1.47 1.43 1.80
CA ASN A 324 0.75 2.65 2.11
C ASN A 324 1.23 3.28 3.43
N LEU A 325 1.42 2.47 4.48
CA LEU A 325 1.96 2.92 5.77
C LEU A 325 3.46 3.25 5.71
N MET A 326 4.24 2.50 4.92
CA MET A 326 5.68 2.78 4.71
C MET A 326 5.92 4.06 3.89
N GLY A 327 4.92 4.58 3.19
CA GLY A 327 5.03 5.76 2.35
C GLY A 327 6.00 5.54 1.18
N PHE A 328 5.66 4.63 0.28
CA PHE A 328 6.35 4.50 -1.01
C PHE A 328 6.04 5.73 -1.90
N ASP A 329 6.98 6.11 -2.75
CA ASP A 329 6.83 7.18 -3.74
C ASP A 329 6.32 6.68 -5.09
N MET A 330 6.60 5.42 -5.43
CA MET A 330 6.02 4.72 -6.59
C MET A 330 6.25 3.20 -6.51
N MET A 331 5.49 2.48 -7.33
CA MET A 331 5.76 1.09 -7.68
C MET A 331 5.92 0.92 -9.19
N GLY A 332 6.88 0.09 -9.61
CA GLY A 332 7.00 -0.46 -10.95
C GLY A 332 6.38 -1.86 -11.06
N ILE A 333 5.94 -2.23 -12.27
CA ILE A 333 5.35 -3.54 -12.56
C ILE A 333 6.45 -4.57 -12.86
N GLY A 334 6.47 -5.67 -12.11
CA GLY A 334 7.20 -6.90 -12.41
C GLY A 334 6.31 -7.95 -13.08
N ASN A 335 6.80 -9.17 -13.24
CA ASN A 335 6.05 -10.18 -13.99
C ASN A 335 4.98 -10.89 -13.15
N HIS A 336 5.20 -11.06 -11.85
CA HIS A 336 4.26 -11.75 -10.96
C HIS A 336 3.05 -10.87 -10.58
N GLU A 337 3.07 -9.57 -10.88
CA GLU A 337 1.85 -8.74 -10.91
C GLU A 337 0.80 -9.26 -11.93
N PHE A 338 1.19 -10.08 -12.91
CA PHE A 338 0.27 -10.71 -13.85
C PHE A 338 -0.33 -12.05 -13.37
N ASP A 339 0.12 -12.64 -12.26
CA ASP A 339 -0.30 -14.01 -11.88
C ASP A 339 -1.83 -14.14 -11.65
N TRP A 340 -2.49 -13.08 -11.18
CA TRP A 340 -3.96 -13.01 -11.05
C TRP A 340 -4.67 -12.30 -12.22
N GLY A 341 -3.93 -12.02 -13.30
CA GLY A 341 -4.32 -11.05 -14.33
C GLY A 341 -4.10 -9.62 -13.83
N ILE A 342 -3.46 -8.78 -14.65
CA ILE A 342 -2.98 -7.45 -14.21
C ILE A 342 -4.09 -6.53 -13.70
N GLU A 343 -5.32 -6.68 -14.20
CA GLU A 343 -6.51 -5.96 -13.74
C GLU A 343 -6.77 -6.13 -12.22
N THR A 344 -6.40 -7.29 -11.65
CA THR A 344 -6.48 -7.57 -10.20
C THR A 344 -5.54 -6.67 -9.38
N ILE A 345 -4.44 -6.21 -9.98
CA ILE A 345 -3.50 -5.27 -9.36
C ILE A 345 -3.91 -3.83 -9.68
N LEU A 346 -4.34 -3.55 -10.92
CA LEU A 346 -4.76 -2.23 -11.37
C LEU A 346 -5.99 -1.70 -10.61
N GLN A 347 -6.84 -2.56 -10.04
CA GLN A 347 -7.93 -2.11 -9.16
C GLN A 347 -7.41 -1.27 -7.99
N TYR A 348 -6.24 -1.58 -7.40
CA TYR A 348 -5.68 -0.80 -6.28
C TYR A 348 -5.13 0.58 -6.71
N PHE A 349 -5.31 0.95 -7.98
CA PHE A 349 -4.88 2.21 -8.57
C PHE A 349 -6.01 2.81 -9.44
N ASP A 350 -7.28 2.52 -9.15
CA ASP A 350 -8.46 3.02 -9.88
C ASP A 350 -9.18 4.18 -9.17
N ASN A 351 -8.60 4.69 -8.07
CA ASN A 351 -9.15 5.66 -7.12
C ASN A 351 -10.41 5.20 -6.35
N ASN A 352 -10.73 3.90 -6.31
CA ASN A 352 -11.82 3.36 -5.52
C ASN A 352 -11.38 2.94 -4.11
N LEU A 353 -11.54 3.88 -3.17
CA LEU A 353 -11.24 3.68 -1.75
C LEU A 353 -11.96 2.48 -1.08
N GLU A 354 -13.00 1.88 -1.69
CA GLU A 354 -13.66 0.68 -1.17
C GLU A 354 -12.88 -0.63 -1.41
N ASN A 355 -11.91 -0.67 -2.35
CA ASN A 355 -11.15 -1.88 -2.68
C ASN A 355 -9.81 -2.03 -1.94
N GLY A 356 -9.31 -0.94 -1.34
CA GLY A 356 -7.98 -0.86 -0.73
C GLY A 356 -6.93 -0.16 -1.60
N GLU A 357 -7.26 1.04 -2.11
CA GLU A 357 -6.42 1.89 -2.96
C GLU A 357 -4.99 2.11 -2.42
N ALA A 358 -4.02 2.14 -3.33
CA ALA A 358 -2.63 2.53 -3.07
C ALA A 358 -2.47 4.06 -3.04
N ASN A 359 -1.83 4.57 -1.99
CA ASN A 359 -1.54 6.01 -1.85
C ASN A 359 -0.32 6.49 -2.66
N PHE A 360 0.26 5.60 -3.48
CA PHE A 360 1.43 5.81 -4.33
C PHE A 360 1.13 5.40 -5.78
N PRO A 361 1.72 6.07 -6.79
CA PRO A 361 1.47 5.77 -8.20
C PRO A 361 2.12 4.46 -8.68
N LEU A 362 1.44 3.75 -9.57
CA LEU A 362 2.00 2.67 -10.38
C LEU A 362 2.59 3.23 -11.68
N ILE A 363 3.81 2.87 -12.02
CA ILE A 363 4.51 3.37 -13.22
C ILE A 363 4.70 2.24 -14.22
N ASN A 364 4.27 2.49 -15.45
CA ASN A 364 4.43 1.60 -16.59
C ASN A 364 4.89 2.38 -17.82
N SER A 365 6.14 2.19 -18.24
CA SER A 365 6.73 2.88 -19.38
C SER A 365 6.83 2.02 -20.65
N ASN A 366 6.52 0.71 -20.61
CA ASN A 366 6.69 -0.18 -21.78
C ASN A 366 5.72 -1.37 -21.93
N ILE A 367 4.74 -1.56 -21.05
CA ILE A 367 3.70 -2.58 -21.21
C ILE A 367 2.55 -1.99 -22.03
N TYR A 368 2.27 -2.59 -23.19
CA TYR A 368 1.23 -2.18 -24.12
C TYR A 368 0.19 -3.28 -24.32
N GLU A 369 -1.08 -2.90 -24.48
CA GLU A 369 -2.14 -3.80 -24.92
C GLU A 369 -1.98 -4.17 -26.41
N ARG A 370 -2.21 -5.44 -26.74
CA ARG A 370 -2.31 -5.91 -28.13
C ARG A 370 -3.65 -5.50 -28.74
N GLY A 371 -3.65 -5.17 -30.02
CA GLY A 371 -4.85 -4.77 -30.76
C GLY A 371 -5.16 -3.27 -30.66
N THR A 372 -5.16 -2.70 -29.46
CA THR A 372 -5.25 -1.23 -29.26
C THR A 372 -3.91 -0.53 -29.47
N ASN A 373 -2.79 -1.19 -29.14
CA ASN A 373 -1.44 -0.62 -29.11
C ASN A 373 -1.33 0.60 -28.15
N GLN A 374 -2.20 0.64 -27.14
CA GLN A 374 -2.17 1.64 -26.08
C GLN A 374 -1.24 1.19 -24.95
N LEU A 375 -0.60 2.15 -24.27
CA LEU A 375 0.20 1.88 -23.07
C LEU A 375 -0.75 1.57 -21.92
N LEU A 376 -0.53 0.46 -21.22
CA LEU A 376 -1.39 0.00 -20.13
C LEU A 376 -1.44 1.06 -19.00
N THR A 377 -2.62 1.64 -18.82
CA THR A 377 -2.92 2.72 -17.86
C THR A 377 -4.37 2.59 -17.40
N VAL A 378 -4.76 3.27 -16.31
CA VAL A 378 -6.14 3.26 -15.79
C VAL A 378 -6.76 4.64 -16.00
N GLU A 379 -7.91 4.71 -16.67
CA GLU A 379 -8.55 6.00 -16.96
C GLU A 379 -9.08 6.65 -15.67
N ASN A 380 -8.55 7.83 -15.32
CA ASN A 380 -8.77 8.50 -14.04
C ASN A 380 -8.19 7.74 -12.82
N GLY A 381 -7.30 6.78 -13.04
CA GLY A 381 -6.56 6.06 -12.00
C GLY A 381 -5.20 6.67 -11.64
N ASN A 382 -4.45 5.97 -10.78
CA ASN A 382 -3.14 6.33 -10.25
C ASN A 382 -2.00 5.61 -11.01
N VAL A 383 -2.13 5.49 -12.33
CA VAL A 383 -1.22 4.70 -13.20
C VAL A 383 -0.67 5.55 -14.35
N PHE A 384 0.66 5.72 -14.43
CA PHE A 384 1.31 6.70 -15.32
C PHE A 384 2.46 6.13 -16.15
N ASP A 385 2.79 6.81 -17.25
CA ASP A 385 3.95 6.45 -18.09
C ASP A 385 5.30 6.78 -17.42
N SER A 386 5.28 7.75 -16.51
CA SER A 386 6.40 8.35 -15.81
C SER A 386 5.87 9.36 -14.79
N ILE A 387 6.68 9.72 -13.79
CA ILE A 387 6.38 10.79 -12.82
C ILE A 387 7.57 11.73 -12.65
N ILE A 388 7.31 12.91 -12.09
CA ILE A 388 8.33 13.79 -11.50
C ILE A 388 7.92 14.05 -10.05
N ILE A 389 8.78 13.70 -9.10
CA ILE A 389 8.61 14.04 -7.68
C ILE A 389 9.60 15.15 -7.29
N ASN A 390 9.25 15.99 -6.32
CA ASN A 390 10.16 16.99 -5.78
C ASN A 390 10.72 16.56 -4.42
N ARG A 391 12.00 16.87 -4.19
CA ARG A 391 12.74 16.70 -2.93
C ARG A 391 13.68 17.90 -2.77
N GLU A 392 13.46 18.71 -1.73
CA GLU A 392 14.21 19.95 -1.44
C GLU A 392 14.51 20.85 -2.68
N GLY A 393 13.55 20.98 -3.61
CA GLY A 393 13.70 21.81 -4.81
C GLY A 393 14.36 21.12 -6.01
N ILE A 394 14.83 19.88 -5.86
CA ILE A 394 15.24 18.99 -6.96
C ILE A 394 14.04 18.20 -7.48
N ASN A 395 13.85 18.22 -8.80
CA ASN A 395 12.85 17.47 -9.54
C ASN A 395 13.45 16.15 -10.05
N ILE A 396 12.87 15.03 -9.63
CA ILE A 396 13.36 13.69 -9.91
C ILE A 396 12.38 13.01 -10.85
N GLY A 397 12.74 12.87 -12.11
CA GLY A 397 12.00 12.12 -13.10
C GLY A 397 12.20 10.62 -12.92
N ILE A 398 11.12 9.86 -12.82
CA ILE A 398 11.14 8.40 -12.64
C ILE A 398 10.33 7.75 -13.76
N MET A 399 10.91 6.74 -14.39
CA MET A 399 10.26 5.87 -15.38
C MET A 399 10.45 4.40 -14.98
N SER A 400 9.54 3.51 -15.38
CA SER A 400 9.56 2.10 -14.96
C SER A 400 9.32 1.13 -16.11
N TYR A 401 10.29 0.24 -16.34
CA TYR A 401 10.31 -0.73 -17.44
C TYR A 401 10.34 -2.17 -16.92
N ILE A 402 9.77 -3.11 -17.69
CA ILE A 402 9.88 -4.56 -17.46
C ILE A 402 10.69 -5.25 -18.57
N GLY A 403 11.43 -6.30 -18.21
CA GLY A 403 12.28 -7.12 -19.08
C GLY A 403 11.55 -8.08 -20.04
N ASP A 404 12.31 -8.98 -20.69
CA ASP A 404 11.75 -10.09 -21.49
C ASP A 404 11.27 -11.25 -20.59
N VAL A 405 10.16 -11.00 -19.90
CA VAL A 405 9.63 -11.89 -18.86
C VAL A 405 8.71 -13.01 -19.38
N TYR A 406 8.53 -13.18 -20.71
CA TYR A 406 7.68 -14.25 -21.27
C TYR A 406 8.16 -15.67 -20.89
N SER A 407 9.40 -15.83 -20.44
CA SER A 407 9.97 -17.11 -20.00
C SER A 407 9.83 -17.39 -18.50
N SER A 408 9.40 -16.39 -17.71
CA SER A 408 9.24 -16.44 -16.25
C SER A 408 7.78 -16.33 -15.77
N ILE A 409 6.85 -15.93 -16.65
CA ILE A 409 5.41 -15.77 -16.36
C ILE A 409 4.52 -16.83 -17.05
N GLN A 410 3.30 -17.04 -16.54
CA GLN A 410 2.28 -17.87 -17.19
C GLN A 410 1.73 -17.16 -18.45
N TYR A 411 1.93 -17.74 -19.64
CA TYR A 411 1.69 -17.07 -20.92
C TYR A 411 0.26 -16.54 -21.12
N ASP A 412 -0.79 -17.29 -20.72
CA ASP A 412 -2.20 -16.84 -20.87
C ASP A 412 -2.56 -15.65 -19.97
N LYS A 413 -1.71 -15.29 -19.00
CA LYS A 413 -1.82 -14.05 -18.21
C LYS A 413 -1.30 -12.82 -18.96
N VAL A 414 -0.36 -13.02 -19.89
CA VAL A 414 0.31 -11.95 -20.65
C VAL A 414 -0.01 -11.96 -22.16
N GLU A 415 -0.81 -12.91 -22.65
CA GLU A 415 -1.05 -13.08 -24.09
C GLU A 415 -1.67 -11.84 -24.76
N ASN A 416 -2.46 -11.06 -24.02
CA ASN A 416 -3.09 -9.82 -24.47
C ASN A 416 -2.18 -8.58 -24.41
N TYR A 417 -0.97 -8.67 -23.87
CA TYR A 417 -0.05 -7.53 -23.70
C TYR A 417 1.30 -7.79 -24.38
N TYR A 418 2.07 -6.74 -24.66
CA TYR A 418 3.45 -6.83 -25.12
C TYR A 418 4.35 -5.80 -24.45
N PHE A 419 5.61 -6.18 -24.24
CA PHE A 419 6.66 -5.33 -23.68
C PHE A 419 7.45 -4.66 -24.82
N ASP A 420 7.62 -3.32 -24.80
CA ASP A 420 8.61 -2.67 -25.65
C ASP A 420 10.02 -2.88 -25.05
N LEU A 421 10.79 -3.73 -25.73
CA LEU A 421 12.17 -4.06 -25.38
C LEU A 421 13.19 -3.21 -26.16
N ASN A 422 12.76 -2.19 -26.92
CA ASN A 422 13.64 -1.22 -27.58
C ASN A 422 14.15 -0.16 -26.59
N PHE A 423 14.58 -0.62 -25.40
CA PHE A 423 14.90 0.19 -24.23
C PHE A 423 15.75 1.42 -24.57
N ARG A 424 16.81 1.27 -25.38
CA ARG A 424 17.70 2.37 -25.74
C ARG A 424 17.01 3.52 -26.50
N THR A 425 15.92 3.23 -27.22
CA THR A 425 15.12 4.23 -27.93
C THR A 425 14.02 4.80 -27.05
N SER A 426 13.23 3.95 -26.37
CA SER A 426 12.10 4.41 -25.57
C SER A 426 12.54 5.17 -24.32
N ILE A 427 13.55 4.68 -23.58
CA ILE A 427 14.14 5.39 -22.42
C ILE A 427 14.75 6.74 -22.85
N LYS A 428 15.44 6.80 -24.00
CA LYS A 428 15.97 8.08 -24.51
C LYS A 428 14.86 9.10 -24.80
N ASN A 429 13.73 8.65 -25.35
CA ASN A 429 12.61 9.53 -25.64
C ASN A 429 11.86 9.97 -24.38
N LEU A 430 11.65 9.05 -23.42
CA LEU A 430 10.94 9.32 -22.18
C LEU A 430 11.77 10.16 -21.20
N GLY A 431 13.07 9.88 -21.05
CA GLY A 431 13.98 10.72 -20.27
C GLY A 431 14.04 12.15 -20.80
N LYS A 432 14.08 12.34 -22.13
CA LYS A 432 13.97 13.67 -22.74
C LYS A 432 12.64 14.37 -22.47
N LYS A 433 11.52 13.64 -22.51
CA LYS A 433 10.20 14.18 -22.11
C LYS A 433 10.26 14.71 -20.67
N LEU A 434 10.83 13.93 -19.74
CA LEU A 434 11.00 14.33 -18.34
C LEU A 434 11.94 15.54 -18.16
N LYS A 435 13.13 15.56 -18.78
CA LYS A 435 14.02 16.75 -18.75
C LYS A 435 13.31 18.00 -19.29
N ASN A 436 12.54 17.87 -20.39
CA ASN A 436 11.72 18.97 -20.95
C ASN A 436 10.54 19.38 -20.05
N GLN A 437 10.06 18.50 -19.17
CA GLN A 437 9.09 18.81 -18.12
C GLN A 437 9.73 19.40 -16.85
N GLY A 438 11.05 19.62 -16.85
CA GLY A 438 11.79 20.21 -15.74
C GLY A 438 12.35 19.21 -14.73
N ALA A 439 12.49 17.93 -15.10
CA ALA A 439 13.27 16.98 -14.31
C ALA A 439 14.76 17.36 -14.32
N ASP A 440 15.33 17.48 -13.13
CA ASP A 440 16.75 17.76 -12.93
C ASP A 440 17.53 16.45 -13.02
N ILE A 441 17.01 15.39 -12.38
CA ILE A 441 17.62 14.04 -12.28
C ILE A 441 16.67 13.01 -12.89
N ILE A 442 17.19 11.95 -13.50
CA ILE A 442 16.42 10.84 -14.09
C ILE A 442 16.83 9.49 -13.46
N ILE A 443 15.88 8.84 -12.80
CA ILE A 443 16.00 7.46 -12.30
C ILE A 443 15.26 6.52 -13.25
N LEU A 444 15.93 5.44 -13.66
CA LEU A 444 15.29 4.29 -14.29
C LEU A 444 14.99 3.24 -13.24
N ASN A 445 13.72 2.88 -13.10
CA ASN A 445 13.31 1.64 -12.47
C ASN A 445 13.19 0.56 -13.56
N LEU A 446 13.87 -0.58 -13.41
CA LEU A 446 13.87 -1.65 -14.41
C LEU A 446 13.73 -3.01 -13.72
N HIS A 447 12.60 -3.66 -13.93
CA HIS A 447 12.37 -5.03 -13.50
C HIS A 447 12.98 -6.01 -14.52
N ASP A 448 14.31 -5.98 -14.58
CA ASP A 448 15.20 -6.88 -15.34
C ASP A 448 16.64 -6.71 -14.79
N TYR A 449 17.53 -7.66 -15.07
CA TYR A 449 18.97 -7.45 -14.92
C TYR A 449 19.79 -8.29 -15.92
N ASP A 450 20.50 -7.60 -16.81
CA ASP A 450 21.46 -8.17 -17.78
C ASP A 450 22.59 -7.17 -18.02
N ASP A 451 23.85 -7.61 -17.88
CA ASP A 451 25.02 -6.73 -18.00
C ASP A 451 25.05 -5.99 -19.35
N TYR A 452 24.64 -6.62 -20.46
CA TYR A 452 24.67 -6.02 -21.79
C TYR A 452 23.57 -4.98 -22.00
N ILE A 453 22.36 -5.20 -21.47
CA ILE A 453 21.31 -4.16 -21.43
C ILE A 453 21.86 -2.94 -20.70
N TYR A 454 22.37 -3.12 -19.48
CA TYR A 454 22.76 -2.01 -18.61
C TYR A 454 23.99 -1.24 -19.14
N ASP A 455 24.96 -1.93 -19.76
CA ASP A 455 26.10 -1.29 -20.45
C ASP A 455 25.62 -0.41 -21.63
N ASN A 456 24.58 -0.83 -22.38
CA ASN A 456 23.98 -0.02 -23.45
C ASN A 456 23.18 1.18 -22.93
N LEU A 457 22.54 1.06 -21.76
CA LEU A 457 21.81 2.15 -21.10
C LEU A 457 22.75 3.20 -20.50
N ALA A 458 23.91 2.78 -20.01
CA ALA A 458 24.93 3.68 -19.44
C ALA A 458 25.40 4.78 -20.41
N PHE A 459 25.35 4.52 -21.73
CA PHE A 459 25.70 5.47 -22.80
C PHE A 459 24.48 6.02 -23.56
N ILE A 460 23.32 6.15 -22.91
CA ILE A 460 22.24 7.02 -23.39
C ILE A 460 22.57 8.46 -23.00
N THR A 461 22.50 9.36 -23.98
CA THR A 461 22.65 10.81 -23.80
C THR A 461 21.34 11.55 -24.07
N ASP A 462 21.31 12.85 -23.81
CA ASP A 462 20.19 13.77 -24.07
C ASP A 462 20.23 14.35 -25.52
N ASP A 463 20.03 15.66 -25.75
CA ASP A 463 20.36 16.36 -27.00
C ASP A 463 21.62 17.25 -26.94
N ASN A 464 22.08 17.66 -25.75
CA ASN A 464 23.36 18.35 -25.54
C ASN A 464 24.56 17.40 -25.71
N GLY A 465 24.36 16.12 -25.39
CA GLY A 465 25.39 15.08 -25.36
C GLY A 465 25.76 14.61 -23.95
N GLU A 466 25.08 15.13 -22.92
CA GLU A 466 25.21 14.75 -21.51
C GLU A 466 24.53 13.39 -21.27
N TYR A 467 24.97 12.65 -20.23
CA TYR A 467 24.37 11.36 -19.89
C TYR A 467 22.95 11.55 -19.34
N LEU A 468 21.99 10.72 -19.80
CA LEU A 468 20.56 10.95 -19.54
C LEU A 468 20.03 10.29 -18.26
N LEU A 469 20.75 9.32 -17.69
CA LEU A 469 20.33 8.57 -16.51
C LEU A 469 21.31 8.80 -15.36
N ASP A 470 20.80 9.01 -14.16
CA ASP A 470 21.59 9.24 -12.95
C ASP A 470 21.66 8.01 -12.04
N ALA A 471 20.67 7.12 -12.13
CA ALA A 471 20.64 5.84 -11.43
C ALA A 471 19.79 4.79 -12.16
N ILE A 472 20.10 3.50 -11.98
CA ILE A 472 19.18 2.39 -12.30
C ILE A 472 18.91 1.52 -11.07
N ILE A 473 17.64 1.24 -10.81
CA ILE A 473 17.17 0.23 -9.87
C ILE A 473 16.82 -1.03 -10.67
N ALA A 474 17.44 -2.15 -10.32
CA ALA A 474 17.31 -3.45 -10.97
C ALA A 474 16.43 -4.41 -10.16
N GLY A 475 15.97 -5.49 -10.79
CA GLY A 475 15.01 -6.44 -10.22
C GLY A 475 15.03 -7.78 -10.95
N HIS A 476 13.98 -8.59 -10.80
CA HIS A 476 13.70 -9.86 -11.50
C HIS A 476 14.67 -11.03 -11.20
N THR A 477 15.98 -10.80 -11.13
CA THR A 477 16.97 -11.88 -11.01
C THR A 477 17.24 -12.33 -9.57
N HIS A 478 16.55 -11.77 -8.57
CA HIS A 478 16.77 -12.05 -7.14
C HIS A 478 18.24 -11.82 -6.67
N SER A 479 19.01 -10.99 -7.38
CA SER A 479 20.46 -10.84 -7.18
C SER A 479 20.83 -9.72 -6.20
N TYR A 480 22.02 -9.84 -5.58
CA TYR A 480 22.69 -8.69 -4.97
C TYR A 480 23.55 -7.99 -6.02
N VAL A 481 23.03 -6.91 -6.61
CA VAL A 481 23.77 -6.04 -7.53
C VAL A 481 24.15 -4.77 -6.76
N LYS A 482 25.44 -4.47 -6.68
CA LYS A 482 25.99 -3.27 -6.01
C LYS A 482 27.27 -2.82 -6.71
N HIS A 483 27.16 -2.31 -7.94
CA HIS A 483 28.31 -1.75 -8.66
C HIS A 483 27.88 -0.67 -9.67
N PRO A 484 28.75 0.31 -9.97
CA PRO A 484 28.48 1.28 -11.01
C PRO A 484 28.97 0.82 -12.39
N PHE A 485 28.21 1.17 -13.43
CA PHE A 485 28.62 1.02 -14.84
C PHE A 485 29.49 2.21 -15.25
N LYS A 486 30.60 1.94 -15.95
CA LYS A 486 31.66 2.93 -16.17
C LYS A 486 31.43 3.78 -17.42
N ARG A 487 31.38 5.10 -17.25
CA ARG A 487 31.27 6.09 -18.34
C ARG A 487 32.61 6.79 -18.62
N VAL A 488 32.59 7.75 -19.55
CA VAL A 488 33.76 8.60 -19.85
C VAL A 488 33.80 9.77 -18.86
N GLY A 489 34.52 9.58 -17.76
CA GLY A 489 34.67 10.58 -16.69
C GLY A 489 33.62 10.49 -15.58
N ASP A 490 32.68 9.56 -15.68
CA ASP A 490 31.50 9.40 -14.81
C ASP A 490 31.23 7.90 -14.52
N TYR A 491 30.24 7.61 -13.66
CA TYR A 491 29.81 6.28 -13.24
C TYR A 491 28.30 6.25 -12.99
N LEU A 492 27.57 5.37 -13.67
CA LEU A 492 26.13 5.15 -13.44
C LEU A 492 25.92 4.15 -12.28
N PRO A 493 25.42 4.57 -11.10
CA PRO A 493 25.07 3.64 -10.02
C PRO A 493 23.93 2.70 -10.42
N VAL A 494 24.11 1.40 -10.16
CA VAL A 494 23.12 0.35 -10.41
C VAL A 494 22.98 -0.54 -9.17
N ILE A 495 21.75 -0.88 -8.79
CA ILE A 495 21.49 -1.64 -7.56
C ILE A 495 20.33 -2.65 -7.64
N GLN A 496 20.48 -3.80 -6.97
CA GLN A 496 19.41 -4.77 -6.67
C GLN A 496 19.67 -5.39 -5.29
N ALA A 497 18.64 -5.59 -4.49
CA ALA A 497 18.74 -5.93 -3.07
C ALA A 497 18.27 -7.36 -2.73
N ALA A 498 18.59 -8.31 -3.61
CA ALA A 498 18.10 -9.69 -3.54
C ALA A 498 16.57 -9.76 -3.61
N PHE A 499 15.88 -10.28 -2.59
CA PHE A 499 14.46 -10.67 -2.65
C PHE A 499 13.88 -10.95 -1.25
N TYR A 500 12.55 -11.18 -1.18
CA TYR A 500 11.80 -11.65 0.00
C TYR A 500 11.96 -10.77 1.27
N GLY A 501 12.01 -9.44 1.12
CA GLY A 501 12.06 -8.53 2.28
C GLY A 501 13.32 -8.68 3.14
N ARG A 502 14.43 -9.14 2.55
CA ARG A 502 15.70 -9.42 3.26
C ARG A 502 16.66 -8.25 3.31
N ALA A 503 16.63 -7.40 2.29
CA ALA A 503 17.43 -6.20 2.19
C ALA A 503 16.75 -5.17 1.29
N MET A 504 17.16 -3.91 1.41
CA MET A 504 16.79 -2.83 0.51
C MET A 504 18.05 -2.20 -0.08
N GLY A 505 17.93 -1.74 -1.33
CA GLY A 505 18.97 -0.99 -2.00
C GLY A 505 18.96 0.44 -1.49
N LYS A 506 20.14 1.04 -1.35
CA LYS A 506 20.35 2.45 -1.06
C LYS A 506 21.30 3.05 -2.08
N ILE A 507 20.84 4.06 -2.81
CA ILE A 507 21.70 4.94 -3.61
C ILE A 507 21.65 6.32 -2.95
N THR A 508 22.79 6.90 -2.60
CA THR A 508 22.87 8.29 -2.17
C THR A 508 23.57 9.09 -3.26
N LEU A 509 22.87 10.05 -3.85
CA LEU A 509 23.36 10.98 -4.87
C LEU A 509 23.65 12.33 -4.19
N LYS A 510 24.85 12.87 -4.44
CA LYS A 510 25.25 14.20 -3.94
C LYS A 510 25.08 15.21 -5.07
N ILE A 511 24.05 16.05 -4.96
CA ILE A 511 23.58 16.93 -6.02
C ILE A 511 24.04 18.34 -5.73
N ASP A 512 24.71 19.01 -6.68
CA ASP A 512 25.06 20.43 -6.56
C ASP A 512 23.79 21.29 -6.63
N MET A 513 23.55 22.19 -5.67
CA MET A 513 22.29 22.94 -5.63
C MET A 513 22.25 24.14 -6.58
N ASP A 514 23.38 24.59 -7.12
CA ASP A 514 23.45 25.65 -8.13
C ASP A 514 23.32 25.09 -9.56
N THR A 515 23.99 23.96 -9.87
CA THR A 515 23.88 23.33 -11.22
C THR A 515 22.76 22.29 -11.32
N LYS A 516 22.33 21.72 -10.20
CA LYS A 516 21.41 20.57 -10.07
C LYS A 516 21.94 19.25 -10.64
N GLU A 517 23.25 19.14 -10.85
CA GLU A 517 23.90 17.94 -11.38
C GLU A 517 24.36 17.00 -10.25
N VAL A 518 24.38 15.69 -10.52
CA VAL A 518 24.98 14.70 -9.62
C VAL A 518 26.50 14.81 -9.67
N THR A 519 27.14 15.08 -8.52
CA THR A 519 28.60 15.23 -8.40
C THR A 519 29.31 14.00 -7.85
N GLU A 520 28.63 13.25 -6.98
CA GLU A 520 29.12 12.00 -6.40
C GLU A 520 27.94 11.04 -6.20
N SER A 521 28.18 9.72 -6.29
CA SER A 521 27.19 8.70 -5.96
C SER A 521 27.79 7.61 -5.08
N ASN A 522 27.01 7.13 -4.12
CA ASN A 522 27.35 6.00 -3.24
C ASN A 522 26.26 4.94 -3.28
N LEU A 523 26.67 3.67 -3.31
CA LEU A 523 25.79 2.50 -3.26
C LEU A 523 25.89 1.83 -1.89
N ASP A 524 24.77 1.38 -1.33
CA ASP A 524 24.76 0.43 -0.21
C ASP A 524 23.58 -0.55 -0.19
N ILE A 525 23.74 -1.68 0.49
CA ILE A 525 22.69 -2.68 0.71
C ILE A 525 22.42 -2.70 2.21
N VAL A 526 21.22 -2.31 2.62
CA VAL A 526 20.80 -2.31 4.02
C VAL A 526 19.99 -3.58 4.28
N TYR A 527 20.42 -4.43 5.20
CA TYR A 527 19.75 -5.69 5.47
C TYR A 527 18.67 -5.51 6.53
N ALA A 528 17.52 -6.19 6.37
CA ALA A 528 16.44 -6.17 7.36
C ALA A 528 16.91 -6.71 8.73
N SER A 529 17.95 -7.55 8.74
CA SER A 529 18.60 -8.03 9.96
C SER A 529 19.33 -6.95 10.77
N ASP A 530 19.65 -5.80 10.15
CA ASP A 530 20.40 -4.71 10.78
C ASP A 530 19.54 -3.93 11.77
N ALA A 531 18.20 -4.08 11.70
CA ALA A 531 17.26 -3.65 12.74
C ALA A 531 17.47 -4.37 14.09
N GLY A 532 18.16 -5.53 14.08
CA GLY A 532 18.59 -6.26 15.27
C GLY A 532 17.45 -6.94 16.04
N THR A 533 16.71 -6.15 16.81
CA THR A 533 15.48 -6.51 17.55
C THR A 533 14.36 -5.47 17.40
N ASN A 534 14.61 -4.40 16.64
CA ASN A 534 13.69 -3.29 16.46
C ASN A 534 12.82 -3.54 15.22
N TYR A 535 11.60 -3.01 15.25
CA TYR A 535 10.59 -3.15 14.21
C TYR A 535 9.61 -1.99 14.31
N ASP A 536 8.94 -1.67 13.21
CA ASP A 536 7.88 -0.68 13.15
C ASP A 536 6.58 -1.26 13.77
N PRO A 537 6.00 -0.61 14.80
CA PRO A 537 4.87 -1.16 15.53
C PRO A 537 3.54 -1.07 14.76
N GLU A 538 3.40 -0.17 13.78
CA GLU A 538 2.17 -0.03 12.99
C GLU A 538 2.13 -1.08 11.88
N ILE A 539 3.26 -1.30 11.18
CA ILE A 539 3.41 -2.39 10.21
C ILE A 539 3.24 -3.75 10.89
N GLU A 540 3.85 -3.94 12.06
CA GLU A 540 3.74 -5.19 12.82
C GLU A 540 2.31 -5.46 13.33
N ALA A 541 1.55 -4.41 13.67
CA ALA A 541 0.13 -4.53 14.02
C ALA A 541 -0.74 -4.92 12.82
N LEU A 542 -0.53 -4.28 11.65
CA LEU A 542 -1.23 -4.60 10.41
C LEU A 542 -1.00 -6.07 9.99
N ILE A 543 0.24 -6.55 10.06
CA ILE A 543 0.58 -7.95 9.75
C ILE A 543 -0.18 -8.92 10.66
N ARG A 544 -0.31 -8.60 11.95
CA ARG A 544 -1.01 -9.44 12.94
C ARG A 544 -2.51 -9.49 12.70
N GLU A 545 -3.13 -8.37 12.30
CA GLU A 545 -4.55 -8.36 11.92
C GLU A 545 -4.83 -9.36 10.78
N TYR A 546 -4.02 -9.35 9.72
CA TYR A 546 -4.14 -10.33 8.63
C TYR A 546 -3.83 -11.77 9.06
N GLN A 547 -2.83 -12.01 9.92
CA GLN A 547 -2.54 -13.34 10.46
C GLN A 547 -3.74 -13.93 11.24
N GLU A 548 -4.39 -13.11 12.07
CA GLU A 548 -5.56 -13.50 12.87
C GLU A 548 -6.81 -13.69 12.01
N GLU A 549 -7.08 -12.81 11.04
CA GLU A 549 -8.24 -12.93 10.14
C GLU A 549 -8.16 -14.22 9.30
N LEU A 550 -6.99 -14.48 8.69
CA LEU A 550 -6.76 -15.59 7.77
C LEU A 550 -6.48 -16.93 8.49
N GLN A 551 -6.31 -16.95 9.83
CA GLN A 551 -6.04 -18.14 10.64
C GLN A 551 -4.83 -18.96 10.11
N LEU A 552 -3.78 -18.28 9.67
CA LEU A 552 -2.67 -18.86 8.89
C LEU A 552 -1.86 -19.97 9.59
N ASP A 553 -1.97 -20.05 10.92
CA ASP A 553 -1.25 -20.99 11.77
C ASP A 553 -2.09 -22.24 12.15
N GLU A 554 -3.32 -22.40 11.61
CA GLU A 554 -4.11 -23.63 11.78
C GLU A 554 -3.43 -24.84 11.09
N ALA A 555 -3.32 -25.95 11.82
CA ALA A 555 -2.67 -27.17 11.34
C ALA A 555 -3.61 -27.97 10.43
N LEU A 556 -3.29 -28.04 9.13
CA LEU A 556 -3.99 -28.88 8.15
C LEU A 556 -3.74 -30.37 8.44
N VAL A 557 -2.51 -30.71 8.83
CA VAL A 557 -2.02 -32.07 9.15
C VAL A 557 -0.71 -31.97 9.95
N TYR A 558 -0.25 -33.06 10.55
CA TYR A 558 1.11 -33.14 11.13
C TYR A 558 2.09 -33.83 10.18
N ALA A 559 3.29 -33.28 10.05
CA ALA A 559 4.38 -33.88 9.30
C ALA A 559 4.87 -35.16 10.00
N GLY A 560 4.98 -36.26 9.26
CA GLY A 560 5.46 -37.54 9.74
C GLY A 560 6.90 -37.88 9.33
N GLU A 561 7.56 -36.96 8.62
CA GLU A 561 8.98 -36.92 8.28
C GLU A 561 9.40 -35.47 7.99
N THR A 562 10.69 -35.21 7.77
CA THR A 562 11.23 -33.87 7.43
C THR A 562 11.50 -33.79 5.94
N VAL A 563 11.09 -32.69 5.30
CA VAL A 563 11.39 -32.38 3.90
C VAL A 563 12.78 -31.75 3.83
N GLY A 564 13.76 -32.46 3.29
CA GLY A 564 15.16 -32.02 3.27
C GLY A 564 15.54 -31.19 2.03
N LYS A 565 14.82 -31.39 0.92
CA LYS A 565 15.03 -30.71 -0.37
C LYS A 565 13.73 -30.68 -1.18
N ARG A 566 13.67 -29.85 -2.21
CA ARG A 566 12.45 -29.67 -3.03
C ARG A 566 12.03 -30.95 -3.75
N GLU A 567 13.01 -31.76 -4.15
CA GLU A 567 12.82 -33.03 -4.85
C GLU A 567 12.01 -34.05 -4.03
N ASP A 568 12.01 -33.92 -2.71
CA ASP A 568 11.26 -34.78 -1.79
C ASP A 568 9.73 -34.57 -1.94
N LEU A 569 9.29 -33.44 -2.51
CA LEU A 569 7.89 -33.07 -2.71
C LEU A 569 7.35 -33.46 -4.10
N TYR A 570 8.24 -33.72 -5.08
CA TYR A 570 7.85 -33.89 -6.49
C TYR A 570 6.88 -35.06 -6.71
N GLN A 571 7.06 -36.19 -6.02
CA GLN A 571 6.16 -37.35 -6.16
C GLN A 571 4.81 -37.14 -5.47
N TRP A 572 4.75 -36.34 -4.41
CA TRP A 572 3.48 -35.94 -3.78
C TRP A 572 2.67 -35.02 -4.70
N ILE A 573 3.29 -33.94 -5.21
CA ILE A 573 2.66 -33.01 -6.15
C ILE A 573 2.20 -33.74 -7.42
N GLY A 574 3.06 -34.63 -7.96
CA GLY A 574 2.71 -35.49 -9.09
C GLY A 574 1.58 -36.48 -8.79
N SER A 575 1.48 -37.03 -7.57
CA SER A 575 0.35 -37.88 -7.18
C SER A 575 -0.96 -37.11 -7.09
N VAL A 576 -0.93 -35.87 -6.57
CA VAL A 576 -2.11 -34.99 -6.52
C VAL A 576 -2.59 -34.64 -7.94
N LEU A 577 -1.67 -34.32 -8.86
CA LEU A 577 -1.98 -34.09 -10.28
C LEU A 577 -2.53 -35.35 -10.99
N LEU A 578 -1.93 -36.53 -10.78
CA LEU A 578 -2.44 -37.79 -11.35
C LEU A 578 -3.88 -38.06 -10.90
N LYS A 579 -4.14 -37.90 -9.60
CA LYS A 579 -5.41 -38.30 -8.97
C LYS A 579 -6.54 -37.31 -9.22
N SER A 580 -6.27 -36.00 -9.30
CA SER A 580 -7.31 -34.98 -9.48
C SER A 580 -8.07 -35.14 -10.81
N VAL A 581 -7.40 -35.61 -11.86
CA VAL A 581 -7.97 -35.76 -13.21
C VAL A 581 -7.84 -37.18 -13.79
N ASP A 582 -7.61 -38.21 -12.97
CA ASP A 582 -7.32 -39.61 -13.35
C ASP A 582 -6.35 -39.80 -14.55
N ALA A 583 -5.26 -39.03 -14.56
CA ALA A 583 -4.24 -39.11 -15.60
C ALA A 583 -3.29 -40.32 -15.44
N ASP A 584 -2.71 -40.77 -16.55
CA ASP A 584 -1.65 -41.78 -16.59
C ASP A 584 -0.26 -41.17 -16.30
N ILE A 585 -0.06 -39.90 -16.65
CA ILE A 585 1.17 -39.13 -16.44
C ILE A 585 0.80 -37.75 -15.90
N ALA A 586 1.54 -37.23 -14.93
CA ALA A 586 1.44 -35.85 -14.45
C ALA A 586 2.78 -35.11 -14.64
N ILE A 587 2.72 -33.83 -15.02
CA ILE A 587 3.90 -33.01 -15.33
C ILE A 587 3.82 -31.62 -14.67
N SER A 588 4.92 -31.19 -14.03
CA SER A 588 5.09 -29.87 -13.42
C SER A 588 6.54 -29.38 -13.59
N ASN A 589 6.79 -28.07 -13.57
CA ASN A 589 8.15 -27.53 -13.58
C ASN A 589 8.81 -27.67 -12.20
N THR A 590 10.13 -27.84 -12.16
CA THR A 590 10.90 -27.84 -10.90
C THR A 590 10.94 -26.45 -10.25
N GLY A 591 10.91 -25.38 -11.05
CA GLY A 591 10.86 -24.00 -10.58
C GLY A 591 9.55 -23.59 -9.88
N GLY A 592 8.44 -24.32 -10.13
CA GLY A 592 7.16 -24.09 -9.47
C GLY A 592 7.20 -24.46 -7.98
N VAL A 593 8.11 -25.35 -7.60
CA VAL A 593 8.42 -25.64 -6.20
C VAL A 593 9.45 -24.61 -5.73
N ARG A 594 9.02 -23.63 -4.94
CA ARG A 594 9.89 -22.51 -4.51
C ARG A 594 10.79 -22.90 -3.33
N SER A 595 10.30 -23.67 -2.36
CA SER A 595 11.09 -24.12 -1.20
C SER A 595 10.70 -25.53 -0.69
N THR A 596 11.26 -25.93 0.46
CA THR A 596 10.84 -27.13 1.22
C THR A 596 9.62 -26.88 2.12
N GLY A 597 9.13 -25.64 2.21
CA GLY A 597 8.12 -25.20 3.17
C GLY A 597 8.54 -25.39 4.62
N ASN A 598 9.85 -25.47 4.91
CA ASN A 598 10.39 -25.70 6.25
C ASN A 598 9.76 -26.89 7.03
N ILE A 599 9.22 -27.90 6.31
CA ILE A 599 8.41 -28.97 6.90
C ILE A 599 9.28 -29.93 7.72
N ILE A 600 9.11 -29.91 9.04
CA ILE A 600 9.89 -30.69 10.03
C ILE A 600 9.03 -31.79 10.67
N ASN A 601 9.60 -32.98 10.82
CA ASN A 601 8.94 -34.14 11.44
C ASN A 601 8.33 -33.83 12.83
N ASN A 602 7.09 -34.28 13.04
CA ASN A 602 6.24 -34.03 14.22
C ASN A 602 5.88 -32.54 14.47
N LYS A 603 5.98 -31.68 13.46
CA LYS A 603 5.44 -30.31 13.48
C LYS A 603 4.12 -30.22 12.67
N PRO A 604 3.24 -29.25 12.98
CA PRO A 604 2.09 -28.98 12.14
C PRO A 604 2.54 -28.49 10.76
N VAL A 605 1.82 -28.91 9.71
CA VAL A 605 1.84 -28.29 8.38
C VAL A 605 0.61 -27.41 8.30
N THR A 606 0.82 -26.13 8.06
CA THR A 606 -0.22 -25.08 7.96
C THR A 606 -0.26 -24.52 6.54
N ILE A 607 -1.25 -23.68 6.23
CA ILE A 607 -1.39 -23.08 4.90
C ILE A 607 -0.15 -22.27 4.47
N LYS A 608 0.53 -21.57 5.39
CA LYS A 608 1.83 -20.87 5.14
C LYS A 608 2.84 -21.77 4.44
N HIS A 609 3.08 -22.96 5.01
CA HIS A 609 4.05 -23.93 4.51
C HIS A 609 3.69 -24.45 3.10
N VAL A 610 2.40 -24.45 2.72
CA VAL A 610 1.96 -24.84 1.36
C VAL A 610 2.26 -23.73 0.34
N PHE A 611 2.03 -22.46 0.69
CA PHE A 611 2.42 -21.33 -0.15
C PHE A 611 3.96 -21.21 -0.27
N GLU A 612 4.72 -21.41 0.81
CA GLU A 612 6.19 -21.49 0.74
C GLU A 612 6.69 -22.58 -0.24
N VAL A 613 5.93 -23.68 -0.39
CA VAL A 613 6.23 -24.78 -1.33
C VAL A 613 5.82 -24.42 -2.76
N TYR A 614 4.57 -24.01 -2.98
CA TYR A 614 3.99 -23.82 -4.32
C TYR A 614 2.95 -22.68 -4.30
N PRO A 615 3.37 -21.40 -4.44
CA PRO A 615 2.48 -20.25 -4.29
C PRO A 615 1.69 -19.89 -5.56
N PHE A 616 1.63 -20.76 -6.57
CA PHE A 616 1.12 -20.43 -7.91
C PHE A 616 -0.27 -21.00 -8.19
N ASP A 617 -1.17 -20.14 -8.68
CA ASP A 617 -2.53 -20.49 -9.10
C ASP A 617 -2.58 -21.14 -10.50
N ASN A 618 -1.73 -22.15 -10.72
CA ASN A 618 -1.64 -22.90 -11.97
C ASN A 618 -2.89 -23.79 -12.17
N ASP A 619 -3.61 -23.56 -13.25
CA ASP A 619 -4.67 -24.45 -13.76
C ASP A 619 -4.09 -25.79 -14.23
N ILE A 620 -4.90 -26.85 -14.20
CA ILE A 620 -4.55 -28.15 -14.79
C ILE A 620 -5.13 -28.25 -16.21
N TYR A 621 -4.27 -28.54 -17.17
CA TYR A 621 -4.65 -28.98 -18.52
C TYR A 621 -4.58 -30.51 -18.62
N ILE A 622 -5.50 -31.10 -19.38
CA ILE A 622 -5.52 -32.51 -19.75
C ILE A 622 -5.23 -32.62 -21.25
N ILE A 623 -4.09 -33.19 -21.61
CA ILE A 623 -3.70 -33.46 -23.00
C ILE A 623 -3.77 -34.97 -23.29
N THR A 624 -4.08 -35.35 -24.53
CA THR A 624 -4.15 -36.77 -24.94
C THR A 624 -3.15 -37.07 -26.06
N ALA A 625 -2.00 -37.64 -25.69
CA ALA A 625 -0.87 -37.84 -26.59
C ALA A 625 -0.34 -39.29 -26.56
N LYS A 626 0.44 -39.68 -27.59
CA LYS A 626 1.15 -40.97 -27.55
C LYS A 626 2.43 -40.86 -26.74
N TYR A 627 2.80 -41.95 -26.06
CA TYR A 627 4.01 -41.94 -25.24
C TYR A 627 5.28 -41.57 -26.04
N ARG A 628 5.41 -42.03 -27.29
CA ARG A 628 6.57 -41.69 -28.14
C ARG A 628 6.71 -40.19 -28.43
N ASP A 629 5.59 -39.45 -28.43
CA ASP A 629 5.51 -38.05 -28.83
C ASP A 629 5.86 -37.13 -27.62
N ILE A 630 5.65 -37.60 -26.38
CA ILE A 630 5.97 -36.89 -25.12
C ILE A 630 7.29 -37.34 -24.44
N LYS A 631 7.77 -38.57 -24.66
CA LYS A 631 8.92 -39.17 -23.92
C LYS A 631 10.28 -38.46 -24.06
N SER A 632 10.41 -37.54 -25.02
CA SER A 632 11.55 -36.63 -25.14
C SER A 632 11.44 -35.46 -24.17
N PHE A 633 10.24 -34.88 -24.04
CA PHE A 633 9.93 -33.81 -23.09
C PHE A 633 10.08 -34.26 -21.63
N LEU A 634 9.68 -35.50 -21.32
CA LEU A 634 9.87 -36.14 -20.00
C LEU A 634 11.34 -36.32 -19.57
N ARG A 635 12.31 -35.85 -20.36
CA ARG A 635 13.75 -35.82 -20.05
C ARG A 635 14.31 -34.41 -19.84
N ASN A 636 13.44 -33.39 -19.84
CA ASN A 636 13.83 -32.01 -19.57
C ASN A 636 14.07 -31.83 -18.06
N ASN A 637 15.27 -31.39 -17.68
CA ASN A 637 15.66 -31.20 -16.28
C ASN A 637 14.87 -30.08 -15.56
N ASN A 638 14.17 -29.23 -16.31
CA ASN A 638 13.33 -28.15 -15.77
C ASN A 638 11.92 -28.63 -15.38
N ILE A 639 11.60 -29.92 -15.55
CA ILE A 639 10.35 -30.55 -15.09
C ILE A 639 10.60 -31.75 -14.18
N PHE A 640 9.59 -32.10 -13.40
CA PHE A 640 9.42 -33.43 -12.86
C PHE A 640 8.12 -34.04 -13.38
N TYR A 641 8.03 -35.37 -13.32
CA TYR A 641 6.81 -36.09 -13.67
C TYR A 641 6.59 -37.30 -12.75
N SER A 642 5.33 -37.69 -12.65
CA SER A 642 4.89 -38.93 -12.00
C SER A 642 4.01 -39.73 -12.96
N THR A 643 3.91 -41.03 -12.74
CA THR A 643 3.14 -41.96 -13.58
C THR A 643 2.20 -42.81 -12.73
N LYS A 644 1.01 -43.11 -13.25
CA LYS A 644 0.00 -43.97 -12.62
C LYS A 644 0.55 -45.38 -12.41
N ASP A 645 0.42 -45.90 -11.18
CA ASP A 645 0.98 -47.19 -10.80
C ASP A 645 0.45 -48.35 -11.65
N GLY A 646 1.35 -49.28 -11.99
CA GLY A 646 1.05 -50.46 -12.82
C GLY A 646 0.93 -50.18 -14.33
N VAL A 647 0.94 -48.92 -14.78
CA VAL A 647 0.89 -48.59 -16.22
C VAL A 647 2.23 -48.90 -16.89
N THR A 648 2.19 -49.70 -17.97
CA THR A 648 3.34 -49.98 -18.83
C THR A 648 3.23 -49.20 -20.14
N PHE A 649 3.95 -48.08 -20.24
CA PHE A 649 3.88 -47.18 -21.38
C PHE A 649 4.43 -47.79 -22.68
N LYS A 650 3.65 -47.73 -23.76
CA LYS A 650 4.02 -48.20 -25.10
C LYS A 650 3.99 -47.06 -26.10
N ASP A 651 5.05 -46.96 -26.91
CA ASP A 651 5.30 -45.84 -27.83
C ASP A 651 4.09 -45.36 -28.66
N ASN A 652 3.27 -46.29 -29.16
CA ASN A 652 2.16 -45.98 -30.08
C ASN A 652 0.78 -45.94 -29.41
N GLU A 653 0.67 -46.20 -28.11
CA GLU A 653 -0.56 -46.07 -27.33
C GLU A 653 -0.73 -44.63 -26.83
N TYR A 654 -2.00 -44.20 -26.70
CA TYR A 654 -2.37 -42.89 -26.17
C TYR A 654 -2.53 -42.95 -24.65
N TYR A 655 -2.16 -41.87 -23.98
CA TYR A 655 -2.26 -41.70 -22.52
C TYR A 655 -2.89 -40.35 -22.19
N ARG A 656 -3.62 -40.30 -21.07
CA ARG A 656 -4.19 -39.08 -20.49
C ARG A 656 -3.11 -38.41 -19.64
N ILE A 657 -2.75 -37.17 -19.94
CA ILE A 657 -1.61 -36.49 -19.32
C ILE A 657 -2.09 -35.20 -18.66
N ALA A 658 -1.89 -35.08 -17.34
CA ALA A 658 -2.08 -33.86 -16.59
C ALA A 658 -0.83 -32.98 -16.71
N VAL A 659 -0.99 -31.70 -17.03
CA VAL A 659 0.10 -30.73 -17.08
C VAL A 659 -0.39 -29.36 -16.58
N ILE A 660 0.41 -28.71 -15.74
CA ILE A 660 0.09 -27.37 -15.25
C ILE A 660 0.12 -26.32 -16.37
N SER A 661 -0.70 -25.28 -16.28
CA SER A 661 -0.84 -24.21 -17.27
C SER A 661 0.49 -23.60 -17.68
N TYR A 662 1.35 -23.22 -16.73
CA TYR A 662 2.67 -22.66 -17.01
C TYR A 662 3.52 -23.55 -17.95
N VAL A 663 3.52 -24.87 -17.72
CA VAL A 663 4.25 -25.83 -18.55
C VAL A 663 3.54 -26.12 -19.86
N TYR A 664 2.20 -26.16 -19.88
CA TYR A 664 1.39 -26.38 -21.08
C TYR A 664 1.73 -25.37 -22.19
N TYR A 665 2.05 -24.12 -21.85
CA TYR A 665 2.38 -23.10 -22.84
C TYR A 665 3.80 -23.16 -23.40
N TRP A 666 4.72 -23.94 -22.83
CA TRP A 666 6.11 -24.06 -23.30
C TRP A 666 6.20 -24.54 -24.76
N ASP A 667 7.10 -23.95 -25.54
CA ASP A 667 7.28 -24.25 -26.97
C ASP A 667 7.63 -25.74 -27.22
N ASN A 668 8.31 -26.39 -26.28
CA ASN A 668 8.63 -27.83 -26.37
C ASN A 668 7.38 -28.74 -26.37
N LEU A 669 6.23 -28.26 -25.89
CA LEU A 669 4.94 -28.98 -25.98
C LEU A 669 4.09 -28.57 -27.20
N LYS A 670 4.47 -27.54 -27.96
CA LYS A 670 3.71 -26.99 -29.11
C LYS A 670 3.32 -28.01 -30.18
N ASN A 671 4.12 -29.06 -30.34
CA ASN A 671 3.87 -30.15 -31.31
C ASN A 671 3.12 -31.35 -30.72
N VAL A 672 2.81 -31.32 -29.42
CA VAL A 672 2.08 -32.36 -28.68
C VAL A 672 0.69 -31.86 -28.30
N ARG A 673 0.58 -30.59 -27.90
CA ARG A 673 -0.68 -29.94 -27.50
C ARG A 673 -1.58 -29.58 -28.69
N SER A 674 -2.87 -29.42 -28.42
CA SER A 674 -3.94 -29.24 -29.40
C SER A 674 -4.99 -28.22 -28.95
N SER A 675 -5.71 -27.61 -29.89
CA SER A 675 -6.91 -26.82 -29.60
C SER A 675 -8.06 -27.64 -29.01
N ASN A 676 -7.93 -28.97 -28.97
CA ASN A 676 -8.89 -29.91 -28.38
C ASN A 676 -8.46 -30.38 -26.98
N ASP A 677 -7.32 -29.92 -26.46
CA ASP A 677 -6.91 -30.23 -25.07
C ASP A 677 -7.78 -29.45 -24.08
N ILE A 678 -7.98 -30.02 -22.89
CA ILE A 678 -8.96 -29.53 -21.93
C ILE A 678 -8.25 -28.67 -20.88
N LYS A 679 -8.52 -27.35 -20.86
CA LYS A 679 -8.32 -26.55 -19.63
C LYS A 679 -9.38 -26.95 -18.61
N THR A 680 -8.99 -27.23 -17.38
CA THR A 680 -9.92 -27.51 -16.27
C THR A 680 -9.94 -26.35 -15.28
N ASP A 681 -11.05 -26.18 -14.56
CA ASP A 681 -11.19 -25.19 -13.48
C ASP A 681 -10.47 -25.63 -12.17
N LEU A 682 -9.47 -26.51 -12.27
CA LEU A 682 -8.75 -27.08 -11.13
C LEU A 682 -7.38 -26.42 -10.99
N ILE A 683 -7.22 -25.66 -9.91
CA ILE A 683 -5.95 -25.05 -9.51
C ILE A 683 -5.15 -26.04 -8.65
N LEU A 684 -3.88 -26.27 -8.99
CA LEU A 684 -3.03 -27.25 -8.29
C LEU A 684 -2.84 -26.90 -6.79
N LEU A 685 -2.58 -25.64 -6.45
CA LEU A 685 -2.42 -25.18 -5.07
C LEU A 685 -3.62 -25.58 -4.19
N HIS A 686 -4.85 -25.35 -4.65
CA HIS A 686 -6.06 -25.76 -3.92
C HIS A 686 -6.14 -27.28 -3.69
N LEU A 687 -5.66 -28.09 -4.63
CA LEU A 687 -5.62 -29.55 -4.50
C LEU A 687 -4.52 -30.05 -3.55
N LEU A 688 -3.38 -29.34 -3.47
CA LEU A 688 -2.33 -29.60 -2.48
C LEU A 688 -2.85 -29.30 -1.06
N ILE A 689 -3.57 -28.20 -0.87
CA ILE A 689 -4.23 -27.86 0.40
C ILE A 689 -5.31 -28.91 0.74
N GLU A 690 -6.16 -29.29 -0.21
CA GLU A 690 -7.19 -30.30 0.04
C GLU A 690 -6.61 -31.67 0.42
N ASP A 691 -5.50 -32.10 -0.19
CA ASP A 691 -4.83 -33.35 0.20
C ASP A 691 -4.39 -33.32 1.66
N LEU A 692 -3.71 -32.24 2.09
CA LEU A 692 -3.25 -32.08 3.46
C LEU A 692 -4.43 -32.04 4.44
N GLU A 693 -5.49 -31.28 4.15
CA GLU A 693 -6.70 -31.30 4.96
C GLU A 693 -7.32 -32.71 5.05
N MET A 694 -7.33 -33.48 3.95
CA MET A 694 -7.89 -34.83 3.92
C MET A 694 -7.03 -35.82 4.73
N LYS A 695 -5.70 -35.71 4.67
CA LYS A 695 -4.80 -36.47 5.56
C LYS A 695 -5.06 -36.15 7.03
N GLY A 696 -5.20 -34.86 7.39
CA GLY A 696 -5.55 -34.45 8.74
C GLY A 696 -6.88 -35.04 9.23
N LYS A 697 -7.94 -34.97 8.41
CA LYS A 697 -9.26 -35.56 8.73
C LYS A 697 -9.23 -37.08 8.88
N ASN A 698 -8.34 -37.77 8.15
CA ASN A 698 -8.14 -39.21 8.24
C ASN A 698 -7.25 -39.63 9.43
N ALA A 699 -6.70 -38.68 10.19
CA ALA A 699 -5.63 -38.89 11.18
C ALA A 699 -4.34 -39.52 10.58
N GLU A 700 -4.07 -39.25 9.29
CA GLU A 700 -2.80 -39.55 8.64
C GLU A 700 -1.72 -38.50 9.00
N THR A 701 -0.45 -38.87 8.83
CA THR A 701 0.69 -37.95 8.88
C THR A 701 1.17 -37.63 7.47
N PHE A 702 1.48 -36.38 7.15
CA PHE A 702 2.06 -36.00 5.86
C PHE A 702 3.47 -36.58 5.70
N LYS A 703 3.67 -37.39 4.64
CA LYS A 703 4.91 -38.12 4.36
C LYS A 703 5.19 -38.15 2.85
N PRO A 704 5.67 -37.04 2.25
CA PRO A 704 5.83 -36.94 0.80
C PRO A 704 6.92 -37.85 0.21
N ILE A 705 7.82 -38.39 1.04
CA ILE A 705 8.88 -39.32 0.66
C ILE A 705 8.41 -40.77 0.86
N ALA A 706 7.90 -41.09 2.05
CA ALA A 706 7.55 -42.47 2.43
C ALA A 706 6.11 -42.89 2.05
N ASN A 707 5.21 -41.93 1.80
CA ASN A 707 3.84 -42.15 1.35
C ASN A 707 3.33 -40.96 0.51
N PRO A 708 3.88 -40.73 -0.71
CA PRO A 708 3.51 -39.60 -1.57
C PRO A 708 2.04 -39.59 -2.03
N TYR A 709 1.31 -40.68 -1.81
CA TYR A 709 0.01 -40.91 -2.43
C TYR A 709 -1.08 -39.94 -1.95
N ALA A 710 -1.71 -39.29 -2.93
CA ALA A 710 -2.79 -38.33 -2.70
C ALA A 710 -4.08 -38.98 -2.18
N SER A 711 -4.76 -38.26 -1.30
CA SER A 711 -5.92 -38.65 -0.50
C SER A 711 -7.23 -38.12 -1.08
N ILE A 712 -7.16 -37.02 -1.83
CA ILE A 712 -8.30 -36.38 -2.53
C ILE A 712 -9.10 -37.38 -3.39
N GLU A 713 -10.37 -37.07 -3.65
CA GLU A 713 -11.17 -37.77 -4.65
C GLU A 713 -10.84 -37.28 -6.07
N VAL A 714 -11.12 -38.09 -7.09
CA VAL A 714 -11.03 -37.66 -8.51
C VAL A 714 -12.03 -36.52 -8.73
N LYS A 715 -11.56 -35.38 -9.24
CA LYS A 715 -12.34 -34.16 -9.43
C LYS A 715 -12.88 -34.01 -10.86
N TYR A 716 -12.06 -34.38 -11.84
CA TYR A 716 -12.42 -34.33 -13.26
C TYR A 716 -12.42 -35.76 -13.84
N GLN A 717 -13.57 -36.22 -14.34
CA GLN A 717 -13.77 -37.56 -14.91
C GLN A 717 -13.81 -37.48 -16.44
#